data_AF-A0A9C8NV00-F1
#
_entry.id   AF-A0A9C8NV00-F1
#
_cell.length_a   1.000
_cell.length_b   1.000
_cell.length_c   1.000
_cell.angle_alpha   90.00
_cell.angle_beta   90.00
_cell.angle_gamma   90.00
#
_symmetry.space_group_name_H-M   'P 1'
#
loop_
_entity.id
_entity.type
_entity.pdbx_description
1 polymer ?
#
loop_
_entity_poly.entity_id
_entity_poly.type
_entity_poly.pdbx_seq_one_letter_code
_entity_poly.pdbx_strand_id
1 'polypeptide(L)'
;MKHAECTSYRSTTVAPKSNPKDQKVLLVGWHAAGWDVITPLLDRGELPNLARVLEQGVMGSMTSVRPVMEPMVYSSLATGKYPEKHGIFGTHEMGSYGQSFRPITSLSRRAKAFWEILSQNDVLCNVVNFPTAEPAEETSGSFVGRAFFGSQRTSSWSPVHVPEDSVWPADLASTLQEFIVALEDLDPPTVGLFVPRMSELSFRDDRLAQIASAVTQTLSVHAVATWLMENSQWRVMSVNYPAIEVFSRKFLQYHPPRLDWVDPEEFDLFKDVVNSSVRLCDLLLGRVLALAGEDAAVIIYSPRAYQAHHRVSQTPVSGPRTEAQLHRPQGIFVMRADGTRRDELIHGVRETDFCPTVLALCNVAVPEDMDGRVLTDAFAQPLPQAKTIKTWETRPPVRPALPEDRQPIPWTEQMSFTSAHGGRNALWVQMQNDWNQAEACLNSSRPDLALPLMTRLYYVTPFWTEMAPLVAESLYLHGLTEEAITVMRNFVSVHGQSPAGKCMAGVIAQSEGRDYEALDLFEDAAKDNPPIPQLYLYLGEVHRRAHRLGRAMDCFTQAIEIDSTCIPGYLGRSRVRLASGEHEAAADEALQALSVDFSSAPAHYMLGMCLEKLDDPEQAKQAYANALRFNENFTLAKNRLAHLQSGGELEDVEEEDALPLAGEGPSRWDVDQLRLGVAGARREVSIWANNFIDCFRQADQQLDAYLATNASQLADQDDQAPPAESSEISGPMLTDMGLVVRPIMPADFGQVSEITSRVLTEHHRHDVFVLHREGEIPLIGAVSLRTGDNTGKRIALVPYLASLAAAADVGLDENTARWALIRAGIIRAVASGATAVSYAFSPEGQGQLRESLERVGFRVKKREMVFGMDMAATRDRCLRVVERCRQRQVIPDDVRVVSFRDVPMHKVDQFFQGFFDDGVGPGRLGLDERLSLVILRGDEIIAGYVGHVQDDIWISPRLAVLDEYQNGWATPMLVGYGAKAGYDSGLRTIHLYADESVFPDMIRIGRRTGGKELARTWIMTLDIVVPWSQPGQKKP
;
A
#
# COMPACT_ATOMS: atom_id res chain seq x y z
N MET A 1 28.27 -53.62 -20.13
CA MET A 1 27.64 -54.87 -20.59
C MET A 1 26.54 -54.51 -21.58
N LYS A 2 26.66 -55.05 -22.80
CA LYS A 2 25.69 -55.18 -23.92
C LYS A 2 24.78 -53.98 -24.28
N HIS A 3 25.11 -53.39 -25.43
CA HIS A 3 24.19 -52.72 -26.34
C HIS A 3 22.94 -53.57 -26.62
N ALA A 4 21.76 -52.95 -26.58
CA ALA A 4 20.57 -53.41 -27.28
C ALA A 4 19.88 -52.19 -27.91
N GLU A 5 19.66 -52.30 -29.21
CA GLU A 5 19.17 -51.28 -30.14
C GLU A 5 17.73 -50.87 -29.81
N CYS A 6 17.48 -49.55 -29.84
CA CYS A 6 16.14 -48.98 -29.77
C CYS A 6 15.52 -49.01 -31.17
N THR A 7 14.85 -50.11 -31.52
CA THR A 7 14.02 -50.18 -32.74
C THR A 7 12.69 -49.46 -32.52
N SER A 8 12.44 -48.49 -33.38
CA SER A 8 11.21 -47.72 -33.54
C SER A 8 9.96 -48.59 -33.66
N TYR A 9 9.03 -48.44 -32.71
CA TYR A 9 7.61 -48.74 -32.92
C TYR A 9 6.84 -47.42 -33.03
N ARG A 10 6.68 -46.93 -34.26
CA ARG A 10 5.58 -46.02 -34.59
C ARG A 10 4.30 -46.86 -34.63
N SER A 11 3.61 -46.96 -33.50
CA SER A 11 2.21 -47.38 -33.47
C SER A 11 1.35 -46.17 -33.82
N THR A 12 1.04 -46.00 -35.11
CA THR A 12 -0.05 -45.15 -35.58
C THR A 12 -1.38 -45.84 -35.25
N THR A 13 -1.77 -45.78 -33.99
CA THR A 13 -3.17 -45.88 -33.56
C THR A 13 -3.46 -44.58 -32.85
N VAL A 14 -3.95 -43.60 -33.62
CA VAL A 14 -4.56 -42.38 -33.07
C VAL A 14 -5.69 -42.88 -32.16
N ALA A 15 -5.51 -42.70 -30.85
CA ALA A 15 -6.58 -42.94 -29.90
C ALA A 15 -7.80 -42.12 -30.36
N PRO A 16 -9.03 -42.67 -30.30
CA PRO A 16 -10.21 -41.91 -30.70
C PRO A 16 -10.22 -40.61 -29.87
N LYS A 17 -10.21 -39.45 -30.56
CA LYS A 17 -10.31 -38.14 -29.92
C LYS A 17 -11.47 -38.20 -28.92
N SER A 18 -11.18 -37.87 -27.65
CA SER A 18 -12.20 -37.77 -26.62
C SER A 18 -13.31 -36.82 -27.08
N ASN A 19 -14.56 -37.12 -26.71
CA ASN A 19 -15.69 -36.24 -26.95
C ASN A 19 -15.35 -34.86 -26.36
N PRO A 20 -15.56 -33.72 -27.07
CA PRO A 20 -15.21 -32.40 -26.55
C PRO A 20 -15.82 -32.08 -25.17
N LYS A 21 -16.93 -32.74 -24.81
CA LYS A 21 -17.55 -32.64 -23.48
C LYS A 21 -16.68 -33.25 -22.36
N ASP A 22 -15.84 -34.22 -22.67
CA ASP A 22 -15.05 -35.01 -21.72
C ASP A 22 -13.56 -34.60 -21.68
N GLN A 23 -13.16 -33.56 -22.42
CA GLN A 23 -11.77 -33.09 -22.50
C GLN A 23 -11.26 -32.57 -21.15
N LYS A 24 -10.21 -33.15 -20.56
CA LYS A 24 -9.60 -32.63 -19.31
C LYS A 24 -9.09 -31.19 -19.47
N VAL A 25 -9.21 -30.38 -18.42
CA VAL A 25 -8.68 -29.00 -18.36
C VAL A 25 -7.64 -28.90 -17.23
N LEU A 26 -6.41 -28.55 -17.58
CA LEU A 26 -5.30 -28.32 -16.66
C LEU A 26 -5.01 -26.82 -16.56
N LEU A 27 -5.08 -26.28 -15.36
CA LEU A 27 -4.81 -24.88 -15.04
C LEU A 27 -3.53 -24.82 -14.20
N VAL A 28 -2.51 -24.13 -14.70
CA VAL A 28 -1.19 -24.03 -14.06
C VAL A 28 -0.89 -22.56 -13.76
N GLY A 29 -0.98 -22.18 -12.48
CA GLY A 29 -0.60 -20.86 -12.01
C GLY A 29 0.90 -20.79 -11.74
N TRP A 30 1.60 -19.86 -12.38
CA TRP A 30 2.99 -19.52 -12.10
C TRP A 30 3.02 -18.18 -11.39
N HIS A 31 3.12 -18.16 -10.06
CA HIS A 31 2.90 -16.93 -9.29
C HIS A 31 3.94 -15.86 -9.58
N ALA A 32 3.48 -14.66 -9.94
CA ALA A 32 4.30 -13.50 -10.29
C ALA A 32 5.25 -13.69 -11.50
N ALA A 33 4.89 -14.54 -12.45
CA ALA A 33 5.67 -14.79 -13.66
C ALA A 33 5.48 -13.71 -14.72
N GLY A 34 6.59 -13.27 -15.32
CA GLY A 34 6.62 -12.24 -16.35
C GLY A 34 7.39 -12.68 -17.62
N TRP A 35 6.97 -12.15 -18.76
CA TRP A 35 7.60 -12.39 -20.06
C TRP A 35 9.03 -11.87 -20.16
N ASP A 36 9.42 -10.91 -19.31
CA ASP A 36 10.77 -10.35 -19.22
C ASP A 36 11.81 -11.37 -18.75
N VAL A 37 11.42 -12.31 -17.89
CA VAL A 37 12.27 -13.42 -17.46
C VAL A 37 12.10 -14.64 -18.38
N ILE A 38 10.87 -14.92 -18.82
CA ILE A 38 10.55 -16.13 -19.59
C ILE A 38 11.09 -16.08 -21.03
N THR A 39 10.95 -14.94 -21.73
CA THR A 39 11.33 -14.83 -23.15
C THR A 39 12.82 -15.11 -23.37
N PRO A 40 13.76 -14.52 -22.60
CA PRO A 40 15.18 -14.84 -22.76
C PRO A 40 15.52 -16.31 -22.50
N LEU A 41 14.75 -17.01 -21.65
CA LEU A 41 14.94 -18.43 -21.39
C LEU A 41 14.37 -19.31 -22.51
N LEU A 42 13.24 -18.92 -23.11
CA LEU A 42 12.70 -19.56 -24.31
C LEU A 42 13.66 -19.43 -25.50
N ASP A 43 14.18 -18.23 -25.73
CA ASP A 43 15.12 -17.94 -26.82
C ASP A 43 16.41 -18.79 -26.71
N ARG A 44 16.84 -19.11 -25.48
CA ARG A 44 17.97 -20.00 -25.20
C ARG A 44 17.61 -21.50 -25.25
N GLY A 45 16.35 -21.85 -25.48
CA GLY A 45 15.87 -23.23 -25.52
C GLY A 45 15.81 -23.92 -24.16
N GLU A 46 15.72 -23.16 -23.07
CA GLU A 46 15.82 -23.67 -21.70
C GLU A 46 14.47 -24.06 -21.07
N LEU A 47 13.36 -23.76 -21.74
CA LEU A 47 11.99 -24.05 -21.29
C LEU A 47 11.25 -24.98 -22.27
N PRO A 48 11.70 -26.23 -22.45
CA PRO A 48 11.19 -27.12 -23.50
C PRO A 48 9.72 -27.51 -23.32
N ASN A 49 9.21 -27.58 -22.09
CA ASN A 49 7.82 -27.97 -21.85
C ASN A 49 6.87 -26.82 -22.17
N LEU A 50 7.22 -25.59 -21.78
CA LEU A 50 6.49 -24.38 -22.14
C LEU A 50 6.52 -24.15 -23.65
N ALA A 51 7.70 -24.26 -24.28
CA ALA A 51 7.86 -24.13 -25.73
C ALA A 51 6.90 -25.06 -26.50
N ARG A 52 6.81 -26.32 -26.08
CA ARG A 52 5.88 -27.30 -26.68
C ARG A 52 4.40 -26.91 -26.54
N VAL A 53 4.01 -26.24 -25.46
CA VAL A 53 2.63 -25.74 -25.28
C VAL A 53 2.39 -24.53 -26.19
N LEU A 54 3.36 -23.64 -26.31
CA LEU A 54 3.30 -22.44 -27.17
C LEU A 54 3.16 -22.79 -28.65
N GLU A 55 3.98 -23.73 -29.15
CA GLU A 55 3.94 -24.20 -30.56
C GLU A 55 2.56 -24.71 -31.00
N GLN A 56 1.73 -25.15 -30.05
CA GLN A 56 0.41 -25.73 -30.29
C GLN A 56 -0.75 -24.84 -29.82
N GLY A 57 -0.46 -23.65 -29.31
CA GLY A 57 -1.44 -22.80 -28.65
C GLY A 57 -1.21 -21.32 -28.94
N VAL A 58 -1.74 -20.49 -28.05
CA VAL A 58 -1.62 -19.03 -28.08
C VAL A 58 -0.89 -18.53 -26.84
N MET A 59 -0.28 -17.35 -26.97
CA MET A 59 0.34 -16.63 -25.85
C MET A 59 -0.15 -15.19 -25.79
N GLY A 60 -0.05 -14.56 -24.62
CA GLY A 60 -0.41 -13.17 -24.44
C GLY A 60 0.04 -12.62 -23.09
N SER A 61 -0.08 -11.30 -22.94
CA SER A 61 0.11 -10.62 -21.66
C SER A 61 -1.24 -10.54 -20.94
N MET A 62 -1.36 -11.17 -19.77
CA MET A 62 -2.52 -11.01 -18.89
C MET A 62 -2.35 -9.75 -18.07
N THR A 63 -3.36 -8.88 -18.05
CA THR A 63 -3.32 -7.61 -17.32
C THR A 63 -4.32 -7.61 -16.17
N SER A 64 -3.91 -7.10 -15.02
CA SER A 64 -4.76 -6.92 -13.84
C SER A 64 -5.08 -5.46 -13.51
N VAL A 65 -6.25 -5.27 -12.90
CA VAL A 65 -6.69 -3.99 -12.33
C VAL A 65 -5.82 -3.62 -11.13
N ARG A 66 -5.45 -2.34 -11.03
CA ARG A 66 -4.72 -1.80 -9.88
C ARG A 66 -5.68 -1.43 -8.74
N PRO A 67 -5.28 -1.56 -7.47
CA PRO A 67 -3.95 -1.97 -7.00
C PRO A 67 -3.71 -3.48 -7.14
N VAL A 68 -2.46 -3.84 -7.49
CA VAL A 68 -2.06 -5.24 -7.75
C VAL A 68 -1.80 -5.98 -6.44
N MET A 69 -2.88 -6.27 -5.71
CA MET A 69 -2.83 -7.00 -4.45
C MET A 69 -3.30 -8.45 -4.66
N GLU A 70 -2.58 -9.42 -4.10
CA GLU A 70 -2.87 -10.85 -4.29
C GLU A 70 -4.35 -11.20 -4.04
N PRO A 71 -4.99 -10.82 -2.91
CA PRO A 71 -6.39 -11.16 -2.66
C PRO A 71 -7.35 -10.59 -3.68
N MET A 72 -7.11 -9.36 -4.16
CA MET A 72 -7.96 -8.69 -5.14
C MET A 72 -7.82 -9.37 -6.51
N VAL A 73 -6.58 -9.51 -6.97
CA VAL A 73 -6.25 -10.05 -8.29
C VAL A 73 -6.70 -11.51 -8.43
N TYR A 74 -6.39 -12.37 -7.46
CA TYR A 74 -6.78 -13.79 -7.54
C TYR A 74 -8.28 -14.00 -7.30
N SER A 75 -8.95 -13.14 -6.53
CA SER A 75 -10.42 -13.16 -6.44
C SER A 75 -11.06 -12.74 -7.77
N SER A 76 -10.54 -11.72 -8.44
CA SER A 76 -11.01 -11.30 -9.76
C SER A 76 -10.80 -12.40 -10.81
N LEU A 77 -9.63 -13.05 -10.79
CA LEU A 77 -9.31 -14.20 -11.65
C LEU A 77 -10.25 -15.39 -11.39
N ALA A 78 -10.48 -15.74 -10.13
CA ALA A 78 -11.30 -16.88 -9.75
C ALA A 78 -12.79 -16.68 -10.08
N THR A 79 -13.29 -15.44 -9.97
CA THR A 79 -14.72 -15.11 -10.10
C THR A 79 -15.11 -14.54 -11.46
N GLY A 80 -14.15 -14.05 -12.24
CA GLY A 80 -14.40 -13.32 -13.48
C GLY A 80 -15.08 -11.96 -13.28
N LYS A 81 -15.02 -11.42 -12.06
CA LYS A 81 -15.70 -10.19 -11.64
C LYS A 81 -14.68 -9.22 -11.03
N TYR A 82 -14.92 -7.91 -11.14
CA TYR A 82 -14.06 -6.91 -10.50
C TYR A 82 -14.30 -6.78 -8.98
N PRO A 83 -13.37 -6.12 -8.24
CA PRO A 83 -13.44 -5.96 -6.79
C PRO A 83 -14.77 -5.49 -6.21
N GLU A 84 -15.46 -4.57 -6.87
CA GLU A 84 -16.75 -4.05 -6.43
C GLU A 84 -17.86 -5.11 -6.40
N LYS A 85 -17.75 -6.16 -7.23
CA LYS A 85 -18.72 -7.27 -7.27
C LYS A 85 -18.36 -8.39 -6.32
N HIS A 86 -17.09 -8.79 -6.22
CA HIS A 86 -16.68 -9.86 -5.30
C HIS A 86 -16.38 -9.38 -3.87
N GLY A 87 -16.24 -8.07 -3.65
CA GLY A 87 -16.14 -7.44 -2.34
C GLY A 87 -14.80 -7.59 -1.62
N ILE A 88 -13.71 -7.84 -2.35
CA ILE A 88 -12.35 -7.97 -1.79
C ILE A 88 -11.53 -6.76 -2.21
N PHE A 89 -11.05 -5.99 -1.24
CA PHE A 89 -10.40 -4.69 -1.48
C PHE A 89 -9.03 -4.55 -0.81
N GLY A 90 -8.49 -5.60 -0.19
CA GLY A 90 -7.21 -5.50 0.51
C GLY A 90 -6.72 -6.84 1.04
N THR A 91 -5.82 -6.82 2.02
CA THR A 91 -5.35 -8.03 2.73
C THR A 91 -6.14 -8.32 4.00
N HIS A 92 -6.85 -7.32 4.52
CA HIS A 92 -7.61 -7.40 5.75
C HIS A 92 -9.00 -6.79 5.53
N GLU A 93 -9.98 -7.26 6.29
CA GLU A 93 -11.33 -6.70 6.36
C GLU A 93 -11.71 -6.38 7.81
N MET A 94 -12.74 -5.56 7.99
CA MET A 94 -13.28 -5.25 9.31
C MET A 94 -13.92 -6.48 9.95
N GLY A 95 -13.66 -6.66 11.25
CA GLY A 95 -14.33 -7.64 12.12
C GLY A 95 -15.45 -7.01 12.95
N SER A 96 -15.91 -7.73 13.97
CA SER A 96 -17.08 -7.37 14.78
C SER A 96 -17.05 -5.95 15.33
N TYR A 97 -18.20 -5.26 15.20
CA TYR A 97 -18.46 -3.95 15.82
C TYR A 97 -17.49 -2.83 15.43
N GLY A 98 -16.76 -2.95 14.32
CA GLY A 98 -15.88 -1.89 13.82
C GLY A 98 -14.65 -1.61 14.71
N GLN A 99 -14.38 -2.47 15.69
CA GLN A 99 -13.27 -2.32 16.65
C GLN A 99 -12.11 -3.29 16.39
N SER A 100 -12.28 -4.26 15.49
CA SER A 100 -11.27 -5.24 15.10
C SER A 100 -11.18 -5.37 13.58
N PHE A 101 -10.08 -5.95 13.10
CA PHE A 101 -9.89 -6.33 11.70
C PHE A 101 -9.33 -7.76 11.65
N ARG A 102 -9.54 -8.45 10.54
CA ARG A 102 -9.07 -9.83 10.31
C ARG A 102 -8.51 -9.98 8.90
N PRO A 103 -7.62 -10.96 8.63
CA PRO A 103 -7.17 -11.25 7.28
C PRO A 103 -8.32 -11.66 6.35
N ILE A 104 -8.20 -11.32 5.07
CA ILE A 104 -9.15 -11.77 4.04
C ILE A 104 -8.97 -13.26 3.78
N THR A 105 -10.09 -13.95 3.62
CA THR A 105 -10.20 -15.40 3.45
C THR A 105 -11.18 -15.75 2.31
N SER A 106 -11.29 -17.03 1.95
CA SER A 106 -12.32 -17.52 1.02
C SER A 106 -13.73 -17.13 1.46
N LEU A 107 -13.95 -17.01 2.77
CA LEU A 107 -15.23 -16.64 3.36
C LEU A 107 -15.60 -15.16 3.11
N SER A 108 -14.60 -14.28 2.95
CA SER A 108 -14.79 -12.85 2.69
C SER A 108 -15.39 -12.57 1.31
N ARG A 109 -15.16 -13.46 0.32
CA ARG A 109 -15.55 -13.28 -1.09
C ARG A 109 -17.07 -13.39 -1.29
N ARG A 110 -17.70 -12.42 -1.94
CA ARG A 110 -19.17 -12.35 -2.17
C ARG A 110 -19.66 -13.04 -3.45
N ALA A 111 -18.75 -13.36 -4.36
CA ALA A 111 -19.05 -14.04 -5.62
C ALA A 111 -18.50 -15.48 -5.62
N LYS A 112 -19.12 -16.34 -6.43
CA LYS A 112 -18.62 -17.71 -6.64
C LYS A 112 -17.38 -17.72 -7.53
N ALA A 113 -16.38 -18.48 -7.11
CA ALA A 113 -15.23 -18.84 -7.94
C ALA A 113 -15.61 -19.95 -8.93
N PHE A 114 -14.79 -20.12 -9.98
CA PHE A 114 -15.03 -21.13 -11.01
C PHE A 114 -15.20 -22.54 -10.44
N TRP A 115 -14.44 -22.95 -9.43
CA TRP A 115 -14.55 -24.29 -8.83
C TRP A 115 -15.90 -24.52 -8.14
N GLU A 116 -16.51 -23.49 -7.56
CA GLU A 116 -17.84 -23.57 -6.95
C GLU A 116 -18.93 -23.68 -8.03
N ILE A 117 -18.77 -22.96 -9.14
CA ILE A 117 -19.69 -23.03 -10.29
C ILE A 117 -19.58 -24.40 -10.98
N LEU A 118 -18.37 -24.91 -11.17
CA LEU A 118 -18.12 -26.24 -11.72
C LEU A 118 -18.72 -27.33 -10.83
N SER A 119 -18.55 -27.23 -9.51
CA SER A 119 -19.14 -28.17 -8.55
C SER A 119 -20.67 -28.17 -8.59
N GLN A 120 -21.30 -27.01 -8.77
CA GLN A 120 -22.77 -26.92 -8.97
C GLN A 120 -23.28 -27.54 -10.27
N ASN A 121 -22.37 -27.84 -11.20
CA ASN A 121 -22.66 -28.51 -12.46
C ASN A 121 -22.06 -29.92 -12.51
N ASP A 122 -21.74 -30.51 -11.34
CA ASP A 122 -21.20 -31.87 -11.19
C ASP A 122 -19.89 -32.11 -11.97
N VAL A 123 -19.12 -31.04 -12.24
CA VAL A 123 -17.82 -31.14 -12.91
C VAL A 123 -16.74 -31.35 -11.85
N LEU A 124 -16.09 -32.52 -11.85
CA LEU A 124 -15.01 -32.88 -10.91
C LEU A 124 -13.82 -31.92 -11.02
N CYS A 125 -13.59 -31.13 -9.98
CA CYS A 125 -12.56 -30.09 -9.96
C CYS A 125 -11.63 -30.27 -8.76
N ASN A 126 -10.35 -30.46 -9.03
CA ASN A 126 -9.30 -30.45 -8.01
C ASN A 126 -8.61 -29.08 -7.99
N VAL A 127 -8.36 -28.53 -6.80
CA VAL A 127 -7.69 -27.25 -6.60
C VAL A 127 -6.57 -27.40 -5.58
N VAL A 128 -5.35 -27.00 -5.95
CA VAL A 128 -4.16 -27.10 -5.10
C VAL A 128 -3.46 -25.75 -5.04
N ASN A 129 -3.24 -25.27 -3.81
CA ASN A 129 -2.47 -24.08 -3.48
C ASN A 129 -2.97 -22.77 -4.14
N PHE A 130 -4.28 -22.64 -4.37
CA PHE A 130 -4.85 -21.41 -4.94
C PHE A 130 -4.78 -20.25 -3.92
N PRO A 131 -4.24 -19.07 -4.28
CA PRO A 131 -4.12 -17.94 -3.35
C PRO A 131 -5.47 -17.45 -2.82
N THR A 132 -5.49 -17.02 -1.55
CA THR A 132 -6.67 -16.44 -0.88
C THR A 132 -7.92 -17.31 -0.84
N ALA A 133 -7.74 -18.62 -0.93
CA ALA A 133 -8.80 -19.61 -0.86
C ALA A 133 -8.71 -20.47 0.42
N GLU A 134 -8.45 -19.80 1.55
CA GLU A 134 -8.35 -20.39 2.89
C GLU A 134 -9.57 -19.96 3.70
N PRO A 135 -10.25 -20.83 4.49
CA PRO A 135 -10.09 -22.28 4.54
C PRO A 135 -10.42 -22.96 3.20
N ALA A 136 -10.00 -24.23 3.07
CA ALA A 136 -10.28 -25.05 1.90
C ALA A 136 -11.79 -25.13 1.63
N GLU A 137 -12.17 -24.88 0.38
CA GLU A 137 -13.58 -24.79 -0.02
C GLU A 137 -14.11 -26.17 -0.46
N GLU A 138 -15.39 -26.43 -0.17
CA GLU A 138 -16.04 -27.66 -0.63
C GLU A 138 -16.17 -27.64 -2.16
N THR A 139 -15.59 -28.66 -2.80
CA THR A 139 -15.66 -28.87 -4.25
C THR A 139 -16.12 -30.28 -4.57
N SER A 140 -16.55 -30.50 -5.82
CA SER A 140 -16.88 -31.81 -6.37
C SER A 140 -15.69 -32.78 -6.41
N GLY A 141 -14.46 -32.27 -6.33
CA GLY A 141 -13.21 -33.03 -6.22
C GLY A 141 -12.51 -32.77 -4.90
N SER A 142 -11.21 -32.50 -4.96
CA SER A 142 -10.38 -32.22 -3.78
C SER A 142 -9.87 -30.78 -3.77
N PHE A 143 -9.81 -30.16 -2.59
CA PHE A 143 -9.25 -28.82 -2.39
C PHE A 143 -8.12 -28.89 -1.36
N VAL A 144 -6.92 -28.44 -1.72
CA VAL A 144 -5.78 -28.32 -0.79
C VAL A 144 -5.37 -26.86 -0.73
N GLY A 145 -5.73 -26.20 0.37
CA GLY A 145 -5.49 -24.77 0.59
C GLY A 145 -4.02 -24.46 0.84
N ARG A 146 -3.62 -23.21 0.62
CA ARG A 146 -2.22 -22.77 0.79
C ARG A 146 -1.70 -22.97 2.23
N ALA A 147 -2.55 -22.79 3.24
CA ALA A 147 -2.22 -23.05 4.64
C ALA A 147 -1.67 -24.47 4.91
N PHE A 148 -2.05 -25.47 4.10
CA PHE A 148 -1.51 -26.83 4.16
C PHE A 148 0.01 -26.86 3.93
N PHE A 149 0.51 -25.96 3.07
CA PHE A 149 1.92 -25.85 2.69
C PHE A 149 2.68 -24.77 3.50
N GLY A 150 2.06 -24.22 4.55
CA GLY A 150 2.65 -23.15 5.38
C GLY A 150 3.66 -23.64 6.41
N SER A 151 3.55 -24.90 6.84
CA SER A 151 4.44 -25.49 7.84
C SER A 151 5.72 -26.02 7.19
N GLN A 152 6.85 -25.38 7.47
CA GLN A 152 8.14 -25.86 6.99
C GLN A 152 8.64 -27.04 7.84
N ARG A 153 8.81 -28.19 7.19
CA ARG A 153 9.29 -29.41 7.82
C ARG A 153 10.82 -29.48 7.77
N THR A 154 11.47 -29.50 8.93
CA THR A 154 12.94 -29.60 9.01
C THR A 154 13.44 -31.04 8.84
N SER A 155 12.70 -32.03 9.36
CA SER A 155 13.00 -33.45 9.21
C SER A 155 11.75 -34.31 9.00
N SER A 156 11.90 -35.47 8.37
CA SER A 156 10.88 -36.50 8.20
C SER A 156 10.35 -37.05 9.54
N TRP A 157 11.11 -36.89 10.61
CA TRP A 157 10.68 -37.27 11.97
C TRP A 157 9.95 -36.14 12.70
N SER A 158 10.03 -34.90 12.22
CA SER A 158 9.37 -33.76 12.85
C SER A 158 7.86 -33.82 12.57
N PRO A 159 7.00 -33.65 13.59
CA PRO A 159 5.56 -33.64 13.40
C PRO A 159 5.16 -32.46 12.53
N VAL A 160 4.38 -32.72 11.48
CA VAL A 160 3.81 -31.68 10.64
C VAL A 160 2.50 -31.24 11.27
N HIS A 161 2.38 -29.95 11.57
CA HIS A 161 1.10 -29.38 11.95
C HIS A 161 0.35 -28.95 10.69
N VAL A 162 -0.68 -29.73 10.34
CA VAL A 162 -1.61 -29.41 9.25
C VAL A 162 -2.86 -28.76 9.87
N PRO A 163 -3.25 -27.54 9.47
CA PRO A 163 -4.47 -26.92 9.95
C PRO A 163 -5.72 -27.73 9.56
N GLU A 164 -6.69 -27.89 10.46
CA GLU A 164 -7.88 -28.74 10.25
C GLU A 164 -8.67 -28.38 8.98
N ASP A 165 -8.83 -27.09 8.69
CA ASP A 165 -9.62 -26.60 7.55
C ASP A 165 -8.77 -26.35 6.28
N SER A 166 -7.59 -26.97 6.17
CA SER A 166 -6.68 -26.77 5.03
C SER A 166 -6.88 -27.75 3.87
N VAL A 167 -7.71 -28.80 4.05
CA VAL A 167 -7.96 -29.83 3.04
C VAL A 167 -9.44 -30.21 2.98
N TRP A 168 -9.95 -30.36 1.76
CA TRP A 168 -11.25 -30.95 1.46
C TRP A 168 -11.10 -32.12 0.48
N PRO A 169 -11.77 -33.26 0.73
CA PRO A 169 -12.38 -33.67 2.00
C PRO A 169 -11.35 -33.80 3.14
N ALA A 170 -11.78 -33.59 4.39
CA ALA A 170 -10.86 -33.49 5.54
C ALA A 170 -10.06 -34.77 5.83
N ASP A 171 -10.59 -35.95 5.49
CA ASP A 171 -9.94 -37.25 5.66
C ASP A 171 -8.68 -37.41 4.79
N LEU A 172 -8.60 -36.69 3.66
CA LEU A 172 -7.41 -36.67 2.80
C LEU A 172 -6.19 -36.06 3.50
N ALA A 173 -6.35 -35.18 4.50
CA ALA A 173 -5.23 -34.50 5.15
C ALA A 173 -4.18 -35.48 5.70
N SER A 174 -4.64 -36.58 6.30
CA SER A 174 -3.78 -37.61 6.89
C SER A 174 -2.91 -38.35 5.87
N THR A 175 -3.40 -38.47 4.63
CA THR A 175 -2.66 -39.08 3.51
C THR A 175 -1.75 -38.05 2.85
N LEU A 176 -2.26 -36.84 2.62
CA LEU A 176 -1.53 -35.80 1.89
C LEU A 176 -0.32 -35.27 2.67
N GLN A 177 -0.34 -35.29 4.00
CA GLN A 177 0.78 -34.81 4.83
C GLN A 177 2.08 -35.60 4.59
N GLU A 178 1.98 -36.84 4.10
CA GLU A 178 3.15 -37.66 3.74
C GLU A 178 3.93 -37.09 2.55
N PHE A 179 3.29 -36.26 1.72
CA PHE A 179 3.88 -35.62 0.54
C PHE A 179 4.48 -34.24 0.84
N ILE A 180 4.50 -33.81 2.11
CA ILE A 180 5.20 -32.60 2.54
C ILE A 180 6.69 -32.92 2.63
N VAL A 181 7.44 -32.35 1.69
CA VAL A 181 8.88 -32.53 1.52
C VAL A 181 9.62 -31.81 2.65
N ALA A 182 10.47 -32.52 3.38
CA ALA A 182 11.31 -31.93 4.41
C ALA A 182 12.57 -31.29 3.82
N LEU A 183 13.15 -30.34 4.55
CA LEU A 183 14.46 -29.79 4.22
C LEU A 183 15.56 -30.85 4.11
N GLU A 184 15.49 -31.90 4.94
CA GLU A 184 16.47 -33.00 4.89
C GLU A 184 16.35 -33.90 3.65
N ASP A 185 15.18 -33.88 2.99
CA ASP A 185 14.96 -34.64 1.76
C ASP A 185 15.61 -33.96 0.54
N LEU A 186 16.04 -32.70 0.69
CA LEU A 186 16.67 -31.93 -0.36
C LEU A 186 18.17 -32.24 -0.41
N ASP A 187 18.62 -32.81 -1.53
CA ASP A 187 20.04 -33.03 -1.74
C ASP A 187 20.77 -31.70 -2.06
N PRO A 188 21.97 -31.47 -1.53
CA PRO A 188 22.73 -30.23 -1.80
C PRO A 188 22.88 -29.87 -3.29
N PRO A 189 23.06 -30.82 -4.23
CA PRO A 189 23.08 -30.52 -5.66
C PRO A 189 21.81 -29.84 -6.19
N THR A 190 20.63 -30.12 -5.62
CA THR A 190 19.38 -29.45 -6.01
C THR A 190 19.42 -27.95 -5.68
N VAL A 191 20.01 -27.56 -4.55
CA VAL A 191 20.28 -26.15 -4.23
C VAL A 191 21.34 -25.57 -5.17
N GLY A 192 22.32 -26.37 -5.57
CA GLY A 192 23.36 -26.02 -6.53
C GLY A 192 22.83 -25.65 -7.93
N LEU A 193 21.61 -26.09 -8.31
CA LEU A 193 20.95 -25.65 -9.54
C LEU A 193 20.55 -24.16 -9.51
N PHE A 194 20.40 -23.59 -8.31
CA PHE A 194 20.10 -22.17 -8.11
C PHE A 194 21.36 -21.36 -7.83
N VAL A 195 22.34 -21.95 -7.13
CA VAL A 195 23.61 -21.32 -6.75
C VAL A 195 24.76 -22.25 -7.13
N PRO A 196 25.26 -22.20 -8.39
CA PRO A 196 26.30 -23.12 -8.87
C PRO A 196 27.60 -23.08 -8.05
N ARG A 197 27.92 -21.92 -7.48
CA ARG A 197 29.10 -21.66 -6.63
C ARG A 197 28.78 -21.76 -5.13
N MET A 198 27.76 -22.52 -4.72
CA MET A 198 27.33 -22.61 -3.32
C MET A 198 28.42 -23.09 -2.34
N SER A 199 29.45 -23.80 -2.81
CA SER A 199 30.58 -24.24 -1.98
C SER A 199 31.44 -23.09 -1.43
N GLU A 200 31.32 -21.90 -2.03
CA GLU A 200 32.01 -20.69 -1.58
C GLU A 200 31.27 -19.99 -0.43
N LEU A 201 30.02 -20.37 -0.18
CA LEU A 201 29.18 -19.83 0.88
C LEU A 201 29.34 -20.66 2.17
N SER A 202 29.12 -19.99 3.30
CA SER A 202 29.00 -20.67 4.59
C SER A 202 27.78 -21.60 4.56
N PHE A 203 27.89 -22.78 5.17
CA PHE A 203 26.74 -23.67 5.39
C PHE A 203 25.62 -23.03 6.26
N ARG A 204 25.93 -21.90 6.93
CA ARG A 204 24.97 -21.09 7.69
C ARG A 204 24.46 -19.86 6.93
N ASP A 205 24.69 -19.76 5.62
CA ASP A 205 24.16 -18.64 4.85
C ASP A 205 22.64 -18.75 4.77
N ASP A 206 21.93 -17.80 5.37
CA ASP A 206 20.48 -17.77 5.44
C ASP A 206 19.83 -17.79 4.05
N ARG A 207 20.50 -17.28 3.01
CA ARG A 207 19.98 -17.28 1.63
C ARG A 207 19.88 -18.70 1.08
N LEU A 208 20.82 -19.58 1.41
CA LEU A 208 20.73 -21.00 1.02
C LEU A 208 19.55 -21.68 1.71
N ALA A 209 19.31 -21.40 2.98
CA ALA A 209 18.15 -21.91 3.71
C ALA A 209 16.82 -21.38 3.11
N GLN A 210 16.80 -20.11 2.68
CA GLN A 210 15.65 -19.52 2.00
C GLN A 210 15.37 -20.16 0.64
N ILE A 211 16.42 -20.50 -0.13
CA ILE A 211 16.29 -21.24 -1.40
C ILE A 211 15.75 -22.64 -1.14
N ALA A 212 16.36 -23.38 -0.21
CA ALA A 212 15.92 -24.72 0.14
C ALA A 212 14.46 -24.74 0.60
N SER A 213 14.06 -23.77 1.44
CA SER A 213 12.66 -23.57 1.86
C SER A 213 11.70 -23.41 0.68
N ALA A 214 12.02 -22.51 -0.25
CA ALA A 214 11.19 -22.25 -1.43
C ALA A 214 11.09 -23.49 -2.35
N VAL A 215 12.18 -24.24 -2.54
CA VAL A 215 12.18 -25.48 -3.31
C VAL A 215 11.30 -26.53 -2.63
N THR A 216 11.50 -26.81 -1.33
CA THR A 216 10.70 -27.81 -0.62
C THR A 216 9.21 -27.50 -0.60
N GLN A 217 8.83 -26.23 -0.45
CA GLN A 217 7.44 -25.81 -0.54
C GLN A 217 6.87 -26.08 -1.94
N THR A 218 7.60 -25.70 -2.98
CA THR A 218 7.19 -25.92 -4.38
C THR A 218 7.07 -27.41 -4.72
N LEU A 219 8.01 -28.23 -4.26
CA LEU A 219 7.98 -29.68 -4.46
C LEU A 219 6.84 -30.34 -3.67
N SER A 220 6.50 -29.85 -2.48
CA SER A 220 5.34 -30.33 -1.71
C SER A 220 4.03 -30.07 -2.45
N VAL A 221 3.86 -28.87 -3.01
CA VAL A 221 2.71 -28.52 -3.87
C VAL A 221 2.65 -29.46 -5.08
N HIS A 222 3.80 -29.70 -5.73
CA HIS A 222 3.87 -30.60 -6.88
C HIS A 222 3.52 -32.05 -6.52
N ALA A 223 4.08 -32.57 -5.44
CA ALA A 223 3.86 -33.95 -4.99
C ALA A 223 2.38 -34.20 -4.72
N VAL A 224 1.73 -33.31 -3.95
CA VAL A 224 0.27 -33.37 -3.69
C VAL A 224 -0.53 -33.28 -4.99
N ALA A 225 -0.18 -32.34 -5.89
CA ALA A 225 -0.88 -32.18 -7.16
C ALA A 225 -0.80 -33.45 -8.03
N THR A 226 0.40 -34.02 -8.18
CA THR A 226 0.61 -35.24 -8.97
C THR A 226 -0.08 -36.46 -8.35
N TRP A 227 -0.04 -36.58 -7.02
CA TRP A 227 -0.74 -37.65 -6.33
C TRP A 227 -2.25 -37.59 -6.56
N LEU A 228 -2.86 -36.40 -6.46
CA LEU A 228 -4.28 -36.20 -6.76
C LEU A 228 -4.59 -36.54 -8.22
N MET A 229 -3.75 -36.14 -9.17
CA MET A 229 -3.96 -36.44 -10.59
C MET A 229 -3.90 -37.94 -10.92
N GLU A 230 -3.16 -38.72 -10.14
CA GLU A 230 -3.00 -40.17 -10.30
C GLU A 230 -4.05 -40.98 -9.52
N ASN A 231 -4.47 -40.51 -8.35
CA ASN A 231 -5.28 -41.28 -7.40
C ASN A 231 -6.74 -40.79 -7.27
N SER A 232 -7.10 -39.69 -7.93
CA SER A 232 -8.48 -39.19 -7.98
C SER A 232 -8.98 -39.02 -9.42
N GLN A 233 -10.29 -39.06 -9.61
CA GLN A 233 -10.90 -38.67 -10.88
C GLN A 233 -11.00 -37.15 -10.94
N TRP A 234 -10.69 -36.58 -12.10
CA TRP A 234 -10.76 -35.13 -12.30
C TRP A 234 -11.08 -34.78 -13.76
N ARG A 235 -11.88 -33.74 -13.93
CA ARG A 235 -12.17 -33.07 -15.22
C ARG A 235 -11.44 -31.73 -15.31
N VAL A 236 -11.26 -31.07 -14.17
CA VAL A 236 -10.46 -29.85 -14.03
C VAL A 236 -9.41 -30.06 -12.93
N MET A 237 -8.16 -29.72 -13.21
CA MET A 237 -7.07 -29.70 -12.25
C MET A 237 -6.46 -28.30 -12.22
N SER A 238 -6.50 -27.65 -11.06
CA SER A 238 -5.84 -26.36 -10.85
C SER A 238 -4.69 -26.52 -9.87
N VAL A 239 -3.46 -26.20 -10.30
CA VAL A 239 -2.26 -26.19 -9.45
C VAL A 239 -1.55 -24.84 -9.57
N ASN A 240 -1.11 -24.32 -8.44
CA ASN A 240 -0.53 -22.99 -8.32
C ASN A 240 0.85 -23.09 -7.68
N TYR A 241 1.91 -22.79 -8.44
CA TYR A 241 3.29 -22.89 -7.98
C TYR A 241 3.79 -21.54 -7.45
N PRO A 242 4.24 -21.47 -6.17
CA PRO A 242 4.68 -20.22 -5.55
C PRO A 242 6.14 -19.85 -5.88
N ALA A 243 6.89 -20.74 -6.56
CA ALA A 243 8.33 -20.66 -6.71
C ALA A 243 8.80 -19.27 -7.19
N ILE A 244 8.36 -18.85 -8.37
CA ILE A 244 8.83 -17.61 -9.01
C ILE A 244 8.60 -16.42 -8.09
N GLU A 245 7.45 -16.34 -7.42
CA GLU A 245 7.16 -15.27 -6.47
C GLU A 245 8.09 -15.30 -5.25
N VAL A 246 8.24 -16.45 -4.60
CA VAL A 246 9.04 -16.59 -3.38
C VAL A 246 10.52 -16.29 -3.66
N PHE A 247 11.04 -16.72 -4.82
CA PHE A 247 12.41 -16.43 -5.24
C PHE A 247 12.57 -14.97 -5.62
N SER A 248 11.67 -14.40 -6.42
CA SER A 248 11.77 -13.01 -6.85
C SER A 248 11.71 -12.04 -5.66
N ARG A 249 10.83 -12.29 -4.68
CA ARG A 249 10.74 -11.49 -3.45
C ARG A 249 12.07 -11.32 -2.72
N LYS A 250 12.96 -12.33 -2.80
CA LYS A 250 14.21 -12.39 -2.03
C LYS A 250 15.46 -12.13 -2.89
N PHE A 251 15.41 -12.45 -4.18
CA PHE A 251 16.60 -12.49 -5.04
C PHE A 251 16.49 -11.63 -6.31
N LEU A 252 15.38 -10.94 -6.57
CA LEU A 252 15.24 -10.12 -7.77
C LEU A 252 16.30 -9.01 -7.89
N GLN A 253 16.80 -8.50 -6.76
CA GLN A 253 17.90 -7.53 -6.74
C GLN A 253 19.20 -8.04 -7.39
N TYR A 254 19.42 -9.36 -7.41
CA TYR A 254 20.59 -9.98 -8.04
C TYR A 254 20.33 -10.37 -9.49
N HIS A 255 19.08 -10.36 -9.97
CA HIS A 255 18.76 -10.73 -11.34
C HIS A 255 19.45 -9.75 -12.33
N PRO A 256 20.01 -10.21 -13.47
CA PRO A 256 20.63 -9.31 -14.44
C PRO A 256 19.64 -8.31 -15.08
N PRO A 257 20.06 -7.06 -15.35
CA PRO A 257 21.41 -6.50 -15.15
C PRO A 257 21.73 -6.14 -13.69
N ARG A 258 23.01 -6.15 -13.34
CA ARG A 258 23.47 -5.81 -11.98
C ARG A 258 23.13 -4.36 -11.64
N LEU A 259 22.47 -4.16 -10.50
CA LEU A 259 22.24 -2.82 -9.94
C LEU A 259 23.54 -2.26 -9.34
N ASP A 260 23.76 -0.95 -9.47
CA ASP A 260 25.03 -0.32 -9.07
C ASP A 260 25.41 -0.55 -7.60
N TRP A 261 24.40 -0.64 -6.73
CA TRP A 261 24.55 -0.83 -5.29
C TRP A 261 24.65 -2.29 -4.85
N VAL A 262 24.42 -3.24 -5.75
CA VAL A 262 24.56 -4.67 -5.46
C VAL A 262 26.02 -5.06 -5.63
N ASP A 263 26.56 -5.70 -4.59
CA ASP A 263 27.94 -6.16 -4.56
C ASP A 263 28.22 -7.11 -5.76
N PRO A 264 29.33 -6.92 -6.49
CA PRO A 264 29.64 -7.76 -7.65
C PRO A 264 29.79 -9.25 -7.34
N GLU A 265 30.37 -9.61 -6.19
CA GLU A 265 30.54 -11.02 -5.81
C GLU A 265 29.19 -11.66 -5.47
N GLU A 266 28.35 -10.95 -4.71
CA GLU A 266 26.99 -11.42 -4.42
C GLU A 266 26.13 -11.53 -5.68
N PHE A 267 26.20 -10.55 -6.58
CA PHE A 267 25.54 -10.63 -7.89
C PHE A 267 25.95 -11.89 -8.64
N ASP A 268 27.25 -12.16 -8.75
CA ASP A 268 27.74 -13.34 -9.46
C ASP A 268 27.33 -14.67 -8.82
N LEU A 269 27.10 -14.69 -7.50
CA LEU A 269 26.62 -15.87 -6.78
C LEU A 269 25.12 -16.13 -6.99
N PHE A 270 24.29 -15.09 -7.00
CA PHE A 270 22.82 -15.23 -6.94
C PHE A 270 22.06 -14.83 -8.20
N LYS A 271 22.72 -14.30 -9.24
CA LYS A 271 22.07 -13.84 -10.47
C LYS A 271 21.18 -14.87 -11.18
N ASP A 272 21.48 -16.16 -11.02
CA ASP A 272 20.76 -17.24 -11.68
C ASP A 272 19.55 -17.76 -10.88
N VAL A 273 19.36 -17.33 -9.63
CA VAL A 273 18.31 -17.89 -8.74
C VAL A 273 16.91 -17.69 -9.33
N VAL A 274 16.59 -16.50 -9.85
CA VAL A 274 15.29 -16.21 -10.45
C VAL A 274 15.09 -17.02 -11.73
N ASN A 275 16.10 -17.10 -12.60
CA ASN A 275 16.04 -17.91 -13.83
C ASN A 275 15.83 -19.40 -13.52
N SER A 276 16.55 -19.93 -12.52
CA SER A 276 16.41 -21.31 -12.08
C SER A 276 15.04 -21.62 -11.48
N SER A 277 14.34 -20.63 -10.92
CA SER A 277 12.95 -20.82 -10.48
C SER A 277 11.98 -21.07 -11.64
N VAL A 278 12.15 -20.37 -12.77
CA VAL A 278 11.34 -20.58 -13.98
C VAL A 278 11.65 -21.94 -14.60
N ARG A 279 12.94 -22.33 -14.63
CA ARG A 279 13.36 -23.68 -15.08
C ARG A 279 12.75 -24.78 -14.21
N LEU A 280 12.71 -24.59 -12.88
CA LEU A 280 12.02 -25.52 -11.98
C LEU A 280 10.53 -25.63 -12.35
N CYS A 281 9.84 -24.50 -12.55
CA CYS A 281 8.44 -24.52 -12.97
C CYS A 281 8.22 -25.25 -14.31
N ASP A 282 9.11 -25.09 -15.30
CA ASP A 282 9.05 -25.81 -16.57
C ASP A 282 9.27 -27.33 -16.41
N LEU A 283 10.22 -27.74 -15.56
CA LEU A 283 10.45 -29.15 -15.22
C LEU A 283 9.20 -29.79 -14.62
N LEU A 284 8.57 -29.11 -13.64
CA LEU A 284 7.34 -29.58 -13.00
C LEU A 284 6.15 -29.58 -13.96
N LEU A 285 6.09 -28.60 -14.88
CA LEU A 285 5.10 -28.53 -15.96
C LEU A 285 5.13 -29.80 -16.82
N GLY A 286 6.32 -30.30 -17.17
CA GLY A 286 6.47 -31.53 -17.94
C GLY A 286 5.73 -32.73 -17.33
N ARG A 287 5.82 -32.92 -16.01
CA ARG A 287 5.14 -34.03 -15.31
C ARG A 287 3.62 -33.87 -15.30
N VAL A 288 3.10 -32.68 -14.99
CA VAL A 288 1.64 -32.47 -14.97
C VAL A 288 1.03 -32.53 -16.37
N LEU A 289 1.76 -32.10 -17.42
CA LEU A 289 1.33 -32.29 -18.81
C LEU A 289 1.24 -33.78 -19.19
N ALA A 290 2.22 -34.58 -18.76
CA ALA A 290 2.22 -36.02 -19.01
C ALA A 290 1.02 -36.72 -18.33
N LEU A 291 0.68 -36.32 -17.09
CA LEU A 291 -0.47 -36.86 -16.36
C LEU A 291 -1.82 -36.38 -16.91
N ALA A 292 -1.88 -35.17 -17.44
CA ALA A 292 -3.09 -34.63 -18.07
C ALA A 292 -3.43 -35.31 -19.40
N GLY A 293 -2.40 -35.70 -20.17
CA GLY A 293 -2.53 -36.27 -21.50
C GLY A 293 -2.48 -35.22 -22.61
N GLU A 294 -2.18 -35.67 -23.84
CA GLU A 294 -1.99 -34.77 -24.98
C GLU A 294 -3.25 -34.01 -25.38
N ASP A 295 -4.42 -34.63 -25.22
CA ASP A 295 -5.72 -34.05 -25.57
C ASP A 295 -6.23 -33.03 -24.55
N ALA A 296 -5.59 -32.86 -23.39
CA ALA A 296 -6.05 -31.94 -22.37
C ALA A 296 -5.95 -30.47 -22.83
N ALA A 297 -6.97 -29.66 -22.52
CA ALA A 297 -6.83 -28.21 -22.58
C ALA A 297 -5.91 -27.75 -21.45
N VAL A 298 -4.97 -26.86 -21.74
CA VAL A 298 -3.96 -26.35 -20.80
C VAL A 298 -4.01 -24.84 -20.81
N ILE A 299 -4.10 -24.23 -19.63
CA ILE A 299 -3.90 -22.79 -19.42
C ILE A 299 -2.76 -22.61 -18.42
N ILE A 300 -1.72 -21.90 -18.82
CA ILE A 300 -0.64 -21.43 -17.94
C ILE A 300 -0.82 -19.93 -17.76
N TYR A 301 -0.85 -19.47 -16.52
CA TYR A 301 -1.21 -18.08 -16.24
C TYR A 301 -0.43 -17.48 -15.08
N SER A 302 -0.29 -16.16 -15.15
CA SER A 302 0.03 -15.30 -14.02
C SER A 302 -0.66 -13.97 -14.24
N PRO A 303 -1.52 -13.50 -13.33
CA PRO A 303 -2.22 -12.24 -13.50
C PRO A 303 -1.34 -11.01 -13.16
N ARG A 304 -0.19 -11.23 -12.54
CA ARG A 304 0.78 -10.19 -12.16
C ARG A 304 2.19 -10.70 -12.37
N ALA A 305 3.16 -9.81 -12.46
CA ALA A 305 4.59 -10.15 -12.43
C ALA A 305 5.35 -9.21 -11.49
N TYR A 306 6.57 -9.56 -11.09
CA TYR A 306 7.44 -8.59 -10.41
C TYR A 306 7.84 -7.45 -11.36
N GLN A 307 7.98 -6.24 -10.82
CA GLN A 307 8.45 -5.08 -11.57
C GLN A 307 9.99 -5.13 -11.69
N ALA A 308 10.49 -5.03 -12.92
CA ALA A 308 11.93 -5.09 -13.21
C ALA A 308 12.71 -3.88 -12.66
N HIS A 309 13.94 -4.17 -12.20
CA HIS A 309 15.12 -3.35 -11.83
C HIS A 309 14.97 -1.88 -11.39
N HIS A 310 14.26 -1.00 -12.11
CA HIS A 310 14.30 0.45 -11.88
C HIS A 310 13.56 0.96 -10.64
N ARG A 311 12.75 0.11 -9.98
CA ARG A 311 12.01 0.46 -8.75
C ARG A 311 12.37 -0.38 -7.52
N VAL A 312 13.38 -1.25 -7.61
CA VAL A 312 13.93 -1.94 -6.44
C VAL A 312 14.75 -0.92 -5.64
N SER A 313 14.10 -0.21 -4.73
CA SER A 313 14.72 0.78 -3.84
C SER A 313 15.74 0.11 -2.90
N GLN A 314 16.84 0.81 -2.58
CA GLN A 314 17.77 0.43 -1.50
C GLN A 314 17.10 0.38 -0.12
N THR A 315 15.95 1.02 0.02
CA THR A 315 15.18 1.16 1.25
C THR A 315 14.03 0.15 1.21
N PRO A 316 14.01 -0.89 2.07
CA PRO A 316 12.83 -1.73 2.19
C PRO A 316 11.63 -0.87 2.60
N VAL A 317 10.69 -0.73 1.68
CA VAL A 317 9.48 0.05 1.91
C VAL A 317 8.60 -0.79 2.84
N SER A 318 8.35 -0.35 4.07
CA SER A 318 7.50 -1.09 5.02
C SER A 318 6.04 -0.65 4.90
N GLY A 319 5.12 -1.57 4.61
CA GLY A 319 3.67 -1.34 4.65
C GLY A 319 2.86 -2.18 3.65
N PRO A 320 1.53 -2.28 3.80
CA PRO A 320 0.67 -3.04 2.87
C PRO A 320 0.57 -2.41 1.47
N ARG A 321 0.95 -1.13 1.29
CA ARG A 321 1.13 -0.50 -0.04
C ARG A 321 2.38 -1.01 -0.78
N THR A 322 3.34 -1.63 -0.07
CA THR A 322 4.59 -2.09 -0.68
C THR A 322 4.41 -3.28 -1.62
N GLU A 323 3.55 -4.24 -1.26
CA GLU A 323 3.39 -5.45 -2.08
C GLU A 323 2.85 -5.13 -3.48
N ALA A 324 1.88 -4.20 -3.57
CA ALA A 324 1.37 -3.73 -4.87
C ALA A 324 2.41 -2.97 -5.70
N GLN A 325 3.37 -2.28 -5.06
CA GLN A 325 4.41 -1.51 -5.74
C GLN A 325 5.55 -2.37 -6.29
N LEU A 326 5.74 -3.59 -5.76
CA LEU A 326 6.75 -4.54 -6.25
C LEU A 326 6.26 -5.32 -7.47
N HIS A 327 4.98 -5.23 -7.81
CA HIS A 327 4.37 -5.97 -8.90
C HIS A 327 3.93 -5.03 -10.03
N ARG A 328 4.17 -5.46 -11.26
CA ARG A 328 3.50 -4.91 -12.44
C ARG A 328 2.18 -5.67 -12.68
N PRO A 329 1.14 -4.99 -13.18
CA PRO A 329 -0.13 -5.62 -13.50
C PRO A 329 -0.07 -6.57 -14.70
N GLN A 330 1.03 -6.59 -15.45
CA GLN A 330 1.23 -7.50 -16.59
C GLN A 330 1.94 -8.79 -16.18
N GLY A 331 1.24 -9.92 -16.25
CA GLY A 331 1.83 -11.25 -16.15
C GLY A 331 1.71 -12.03 -17.46
N ILE A 332 1.72 -13.36 -17.37
CA ILE A 332 1.69 -14.25 -18.55
C ILE A 332 0.32 -14.90 -18.76
N PHE A 333 0.02 -15.20 -20.02
CA PHE A 333 -1.06 -16.09 -20.40
C PHE A 333 -0.61 -16.99 -21.54
N VAL A 334 -0.82 -18.29 -21.40
CA VAL A 334 -0.60 -19.29 -22.45
C VAL A 334 -1.79 -20.24 -22.43
N MET A 335 -2.35 -20.54 -23.59
CA MET A 335 -3.45 -21.49 -23.70
C MET A 335 -3.29 -22.41 -24.90
N ARG A 336 -3.49 -23.71 -24.65
CA ARG A 336 -3.55 -24.76 -25.68
C ARG A 336 -4.81 -25.58 -25.46
N ALA A 337 -5.74 -25.58 -26.41
CA ALA A 337 -6.93 -26.43 -26.40
C ALA A 337 -7.30 -26.89 -27.82
N ASP A 338 -8.26 -27.80 -27.96
CA ASP A 338 -8.70 -28.23 -29.30
C ASP A 338 -9.31 -27.04 -30.05
N GLY A 339 -8.87 -26.82 -31.29
CA GLY A 339 -9.27 -25.67 -32.10
C GLY A 339 -8.61 -24.33 -31.75
N THR A 340 -7.69 -24.28 -30.79
CA THR A 340 -6.86 -23.07 -30.57
C THR A 340 -5.98 -22.77 -31.78
N ARG A 341 -5.74 -21.47 -32.01
CA ARG A 341 -4.70 -21.00 -32.92
C ARG A 341 -3.34 -21.52 -32.45
N ARG A 342 -2.37 -21.57 -33.36
CA ARG A 342 -1.05 -22.17 -33.11
C ARG A 342 0.03 -21.13 -33.35
N ASP A 343 0.90 -20.98 -32.36
CA ASP A 343 2.03 -20.06 -32.40
C ASP A 343 1.58 -18.61 -32.67
N GLU A 344 0.48 -18.20 -32.02
CA GLU A 344 -0.14 -16.87 -32.25
C GLU A 344 -0.19 -16.06 -30.95
N LEU A 345 0.11 -14.76 -31.07
CA LEU A 345 0.01 -13.79 -30.00
C LEU A 345 -1.42 -13.23 -29.92
N ILE A 346 -2.02 -13.25 -28.73
CA ILE A 346 -3.31 -12.63 -28.44
C ILE A 346 -3.12 -11.43 -27.50
N HIS A 347 -3.95 -10.40 -27.71
CA HIS A 347 -3.88 -9.13 -27.00
C HIS A 347 -5.12 -8.87 -26.16
N GLY A 348 -4.97 -8.04 -25.13
CA GLY A 348 -6.09 -7.60 -24.28
C GLY A 348 -6.68 -8.73 -23.42
N VAL A 349 -5.84 -9.66 -22.95
CA VAL A 349 -6.24 -10.67 -21.97
C VAL A 349 -6.30 -10.02 -20.59
N ARG A 350 -7.45 -10.04 -19.94
CA ARG A 350 -7.63 -9.55 -18.57
C ARG A 350 -7.69 -10.72 -17.60
N GLU A 351 -7.38 -10.49 -16.33
CA GLU A 351 -7.53 -11.49 -15.27
C GLU A 351 -8.98 -11.96 -15.15
N THR A 352 -9.95 -11.05 -15.34
CA THR A 352 -11.38 -11.38 -15.29
C THR A 352 -11.82 -12.30 -16.43
N ASP A 353 -11.10 -12.35 -17.56
CA ASP A 353 -11.42 -13.22 -18.71
C ASP A 353 -11.10 -14.71 -18.44
N PHE A 354 -10.34 -15.00 -17.37
CA PHE A 354 -9.93 -16.36 -17.01
C PHE A 354 -11.12 -17.28 -16.66
N CYS A 355 -11.92 -16.91 -15.66
CA CYS A 355 -13.06 -17.68 -15.19
C CYS A 355 -14.08 -18.02 -16.31
N PRO A 356 -14.60 -17.05 -17.10
CA PRO A 356 -15.54 -17.36 -18.17
C PRO A 356 -14.93 -18.27 -19.25
N THR A 357 -13.63 -18.13 -19.54
CA THR A 357 -12.93 -19.02 -20.47
C THR A 357 -12.82 -20.46 -19.94
N VAL A 358 -12.51 -20.64 -18.64
CA VAL A 358 -12.51 -21.96 -17.98
C VAL A 358 -13.90 -22.61 -18.02
N LEU A 359 -14.96 -21.85 -17.73
CA LEU A 359 -16.34 -22.35 -17.79
C LEU A 359 -16.71 -22.79 -19.22
N ALA A 360 -16.34 -22.01 -20.23
CA ALA A 360 -16.59 -22.34 -21.64
C ALA A 360 -15.87 -23.64 -22.06
N LEU A 361 -14.60 -23.84 -21.67
CA LEU A 361 -13.85 -25.08 -21.91
C LEU A 361 -14.46 -26.31 -21.21
N CYS A 362 -15.17 -26.08 -20.12
CA CYS A 362 -15.91 -27.12 -19.40
C CYS A 362 -17.34 -27.32 -19.93
N ASN A 363 -17.75 -26.58 -20.96
CA ASN A 363 -19.11 -26.57 -21.49
C ASN A 363 -20.17 -26.26 -20.40
N VAL A 364 -19.80 -25.40 -19.44
CA VAL A 364 -20.68 -24.84 -18.40
C VAL A 364 -21.13 -23.45 -18.86
N ALA A 365 -22.39 -23.10 -18.54
CA ALA A 365 -22.94 -21.82 -18.97
C ALA A 365 -22.19 -20.64 -18.34
N VAL A 366 -21.82 -19.66 -19.16
CA VAL A 366 -21.10 -18.45 -18.74
C VAL A 366 -22.10 -17.39 -18.28
N PRO A 367 -21.97 -16.85 -17.06
CA PRO A 367 -22.86 -15.82 -16.57
C PRO A 367 -22.72 -14.47 -17.28
N GLU A 368 -23.86 -13.82 -17.51
CA GLU A 368 -23.93 -12.44 -18.04
C GLU A 368 -23.49 -11.38 -17.02
N ASP A 369 -23.45 -11.73 -15.72
CA ASP A 369 -23.03 -10.81 -14.65
C ASP A 369 -21.50 -10.82 -14.38
N MET A 370 -20.72 -11.62 -15.11
CA MET A 370 -19.25 -11.55 -15.11
C MET A 370 -18.76 -10.33 -15.92
N ASP A 371 -17.67 -9.71 -15.48
CA ASP A 371 -17.01 -8.60 -16.19
C ASP A 371 -16.07 -9.10 -17.30
N GLY A 372 -15.54 -10.32 -17.11
CA GLY A 372 -14.70 -11.00 -18.08
C GLY A 372 -15.49 -11.53 -19.27
N ARG A 373 -14.79 -11.66 -20.41
CA ARG A 373 -15.28 -12.33 -21.62
C ARG A 373 -14.60 -13.68 -21.82
N VAL A 374 -15.26 -14.56 -22.56
CA VAL A 374 -14.59 -15.75 -23.11
C VAL A 374 -13.56 -15.28 -24.14
N LEU A 375 -12.33 -15.78 -24.05
CA LEU A 375 -11.24 -15.47 -24.99
C LEU A 375 -11.44 -16.19 -26.34
N THR A 376 -12.48 -15.81 -27.09
CA THR A 376 -12.80 -16.39 -28.40
C THR A 376 -11.69 -16.18 -29.43
N ASP A 377 -10.93 -15.09 -29.26
CA ASP A 377 -9.84 -14.69 -30.17
C ASP A 377 -8.68 -15.71 -30.16
N ALA A 378 -8.60 -16.57 -29.13
CA ALA A 378 -7.64 -17.66 -29.04
C ALA A 378 -7.94 -18.86 -29.95
N PHE A 379 -9.13 -18.93 -30.54
CA PHE A 379 -9.57 -20.05 -31.36
C PHE A 379 -9.55 -19.71 -32.85
N ALA A 380 -9.19 -20.69 -33.69
CA ALA A 380 -9.14 -20.53 -35.14
C ALA A 380 -10.53 -20.47 -35.77
N GLN A 381 -11.51 -21.09 -35.10
CA GLN A 381 -12.93 -20.95 -35.39
C GLN A 381 -13.64 -20.49 -34.12
N PRO A 382 -14.69 -19.67 -34.22
CA PRO A 382 -15.47 -19.28 -33.04
C PRO A 382 -15.95 -20.55 -32.32
N LEU A 383 -15.72 -20.62 -31.01
CA LEU A 383 -16.36 -21.65 -30.18
C LEU A 383 -17.88 -21.60 -30.45
N PRO A 384 -18.57 -22.76 -30.51
CA PRO A 384 -20.04 -22.77 -30.51
C PRO A 384 -20.50 -21.88 -29.36
N GLN A 385 -21.37 -20.90 -29.64
CA GLN A 385 -21.74 -19.84 -28.71
C GLN A 385 -21.96 -20.43 -27.31
N ALA A 386 -21.07 -20.07 -26.37
CA ALA A 386 -21.12 -20.60 -25.02
C ALA A 386 -22.51 -20.32 -24.46
N LYS A 387 -23.16 -21.33 -23.90
CA LYS A 387 -24.47 -21.15 -23.27
C LYS A 387 -24.36 -20.03 -22.25
N THR A 388 -25.26 -19.06 -22.27
CA THR A 388 -25.27 -17.99 -21.27
C THR A 388 -26.36 -18.24 -20.23
N ILE A 389 -26.16 -17.69 -19.05
CA ILE A 389 -27.14 -17.63 -17.97
C ILE A 389 -27.08 -16.24 -17.33
N LYS A 390 -28.17 -15.76 -16.75
CA LYS A 390 -28.18 -14.45 -16.08
C LYS A 390 -27.15 -14.35 -14.94
N THR A 391 -27.10 -15.35 -14.04
CA THR A 391 -26.16 -15.39 -12.91
C THR A 391 -26.13 -16.78 -12.27
N TRP A 392 -24.97 -17.21 -11.78
CA TRP A 392 -24.84 -18.39 -10.92
C TRP A 392 -25.07 -18.07 -9.43
N GLU A 393 -25.25 -16.81 -9.03
CA GLU A 393 -25.36 -16.41 -7.61
C GLU A 393 -26.73 -16.74 -6.96
N THR A 394 -27.61 -17.49 -7.64
CA THR A 394 -28.97 -17.82 -7.17
C THR A 394 -29.03 -18.77 -5.98
N ARG A 395 -27.96 -19.54 -5.74
CA ARG A 395 -27.80 -20.41 -4.57
C ARG A 395 -26.61 -19.92 -3.76
N PRO A 396 -26.65 -19.91 -2.41
CA PRO A 396 -25.46 -19.59 -1.65
C PRO A 396 -24.35 -20.62 -1.94
N PRO A 397 -23.07 -20.21 -1.92
CA PRO A 397 -21.98 -21.17 -1.97
C PRO A 397 -21.99 -22.07 -0.73
N VAL A 398 -21.46 -23.29 -0.87
CA VAL A 398 -21.27 -24.19 0.27
C VAL A 398 -19.96 -23.82 0.96
N ARG A 399 -20.03 -22.78 1.78
CA ARG A 399 -18.93 -22.33 2.64
C ARG A 399 -19.43 -22.32 4.08
N PRO A 400 -18.56 -22.56 5.08
CA PRO A 400 -18.88 -22.23 6.46
C PRO A 400 -19.40 -20.80 6.55
N ALA A 401 -20.39 -20.56 7.41
CA ALA A 401 -20.80 -19.20 7.68
C ALA A 401 -19.60 -18.44 8.24
N LEU A 402 -19.32 -17.27 7.67
CA LEU A 402 -18.55 -16.27 8.40
C LEU A 402 -19.18 -16.09 9.78
N PRO A 403 -18.39 -15.89 10.86
CA PRO A 403 -18.94 -15.43 12.13
C PRO A 403 -19.94 -14.28 11.89
N GLU A 404 -21.06 -14.22 12.64
CA GLU A 404 -22.26 -13.37 12.40
C GLU A 404 -21.99 -11.84 12.29
N ASP A 405 -20.75 -11.42 12.45
CA ASP A 405 -20.32 -10.05 12.72
C ASP A 405 -20.17 -9.14 11.49
N ARG A 406 -20.67 -9.59 10.33
CA ARG A 406 -20.43 -8.98 9.02
C ARG A 406 -21.21 -7.70 8.72
N GLN A 407 -21.91 -7.09 9.68
CA GLN A 407 -22.60 -5.83 9.38
C GLN A 407 -21.55 -4.73 9.22
N PRO A 408 -21.33 -4.21 7.99
CA PRO A 408 -20.47 -3.07 7.82
C PRO A 408 -21.12 -1.94 8.60
N ILE A 409 -20.46 -1.48 9.67
CA ILE A 409 -20.90 -0.28 10.37
C ILE A 409 -20.86 0.85 9.33
N PRO A 410 -21.96 1.59 9.12
CA PRO A 410 -21.95 2.76 8.23
C PRO A 410 -20.75 3.64 8.55
N TRP A 411 -20.03 4.13 7.54
CA TRP A 411 -18.84 4.95 7.75
C TRP A 411 -19.12 6.16 8.66
N THR A 412 -20.34 6.70 8.62
CA THR A 412 -20.81 7.78 9.51
C THR A 412 -20.83 7.39 10.99
N GLU A 413 -21.09 6.13 11.29
CA GLU A 413 -21.06 5.57 12.65
C GLU A 413 -19.62 5.23 13.08
N GLN A 414 -18.75 4.82 12.15
CA GLN A 414 -17.32 4.57 12.42
C GLN A 414 -16.54 5.85 12.71
N MET A 415 -16.88 6.94 12.01
CA MET A 415 -16.33 8.28 12.24
C MET A 415 -17.17 9.08 13.24
N SER A 416 -18.09 8.41 13.95
CA SER A 416 -18.92 9.08 14.95
C SER A 416 -18.05 9.66 16.07
N PHE A 417 -18.62 10.66 16.74
CA PHE A 417 -18.04 11.31 17.91
C PHE A 417 -17.60 10.31 19.01
N THR A 418 -18.23 9.13 19.06
CA THR A 418 -18.06 8.10 20.11
C THR A 418 -17.16 6.93 19.70
N SER A 419 -16.64 6.92 18.48
CA SER A 419 -15.70 5.89 18.01
C SER A 419 -14.45 5.83 18.90
N ALA A 420 -14.09 4.62 19.35
CA ALA A 420 -12.98 4.42 20.28
C ALA A 420 -11.61 4.58 19.61
N HIS A 421 -10.64 5.19 20.30
CA HIS A 421 -9.28 5.40 19.77
C HIS A 421 -8.51 4.09 19.55
N GLY A 422 -8.89 2.99 20.22
CA GLY A 422 -8.30 1.65 20.01
C GLY A 422 -8.70 1.00 18.69
N GLY A 423 -9.75 1.47 18.02
CA GLY A 423 -10.19 1.02 16.69
C GLY A 423 -9.41 1.63 15.52
N ARG A 424 -8.38 2.45 15.75
CA ARG A 424 -7.64 3.16 14.68
C ARG A 424 -6.99 2.23 13.66
N ASN A 425 -6.50 1.05 14.06
CA ASN A 425 -5.97 0.07 13.09
C ASN A 425 -7.09 -0.50 12.20
N ALA A 426 -8.29 -0.68 12.75
CA ALA A 426 -9.44 -1.13 12.01
C ALA A 426 -9.95 -0.01 11.06
N LEU A 427 -10.10 1.22 11.56
CA LEU A 427 -10.46 2.39 10.74
C LEU A 427 -9.45 2.62 9.62
N TRP A 428 -8.15 2.49 9.89
CA TRP A 428 -7.11 2.48 8.85
C TRP A 428 -7.48 1.41 7.83
N VAL A 429 -7.53 0.13 8.20
CA VAL A 429 -7.83 -0.97 7.26
C VAL A 429 -9.06 -0.69 6.39
N GLN A 430 -10.13 -0.13 6.96
CA GLN A 430 -11.30 0.29 6.17
C GLN A 430 -10.97 1.41 5.18
N MET A 431 -10.28 2.47 5.61
CA MET A 431 -9.80 3.53 4.72
C MET A 431 -8.90 2.98 3.61
N GLN A 432 -8.08 1.95 3.89
CA GLN A 432 -7.31 1.25 2.85
C GLN A 432 -8.20 0.63 1.82
N ASN A 433 -9.17 -0.14 2.30
CA ASN A 433 -10.06 -0.91 1.46
C ASN A 433 -10.92 0.02 0.61
N ASP A 434 -11.41 1.12 1.18
CA ASP A 434 -12.15 2.14 0.44
C ASP A 434 -11.27 2.83 -0.60
N TRP A 435 -10.00 3.14 -0.27
CA TRP A 435 -9.06 3.71 -1.24
C TRP A 435 -8.74 2.74 -2.37
N ASN A 436 -8.43 1.49 -2.04
CA ASN A 436 -8.17 0.43 -3.00
C ASN A 436 -9.39 0.14 -3.88
N GLN A 437 -10.60 0.21 -3.31
CA GLN A 437 -11.84 0.12 -4.06
C GLN A 437 -11.97 1.28 -5.05
N ALA A 438 -11.73 2.51 -4.61
CA ALA A 438 -11.80 3.67 -5.49
C ALA A 438 -10.79 3.57 -6.64
N GLU A 439 -9.55 3.18 -6.35
CA GLU A 439 -8.52 2.96 -7.36
C GLU A 439 -8.90 1.82 -8.32
N ALA A 440 -9.40 0.69 -7.81
CA ALA A 440 -9.89 -0.41 -8.65
C ALA A 440 -11.02 0.01 -9.57
N CYS A 441 -11.98 0.79 -9.07
CA CYS A 441 -13.06 1.36 -9.87
C CYS A 441 -12.53 2.32 -10.95
N LEU A 442 -11.55 3.18 -10.66
CA LEU A 442 -10.94 4.02 -11.71
C LEU A 442 -10.29 3.17 -12.79
N ASN A 443 -9.49 2.17 -12.40
CA ASN A 443 -8.78 1.30 -13.33
C ASN A 443 -9.72 0.36 -14.12
N SER A 444 -10.92 0.06 -13.60
CA SER A 444 -11.97 -0.66 -14.32
C SER A 444 -12.93 0.25 -15.11
N SER A 445 -12.57 1.53 -15.31
CA SER A 445 -13.36 2.54 -16.04
C SER A 445 -14.73 2.85 -15.41
N ARG A 446 -14.80 2.86 -14.07
CA ARG A 446 -15.98 3.15 -13.21
C ARG A 446 -15.78 4.40 -12.33
N PRO A 447 -15.53 5.59 -12.90
CA PRO A 447 -15.41 6.84 -12.15
C PRO A 447 -16.70 7.22 -11.41
N ASP A 448 -17.85 6.72 -11.85
CA ASP A 448 -19.15 6.88 -11.18
C ASP A 448 -19.14 6.33 -9.74
N LEU A 449 -18.40 5.25 -9.51
CA LEU A 449 -18.23 4.67 -8.18
C LEU A 449 -17.00 5.23 -7.47
N ALA A 450 -15.93 5.53 -8.21
CA ALA A 450 -14.66 5.95 -7.61
C ALA A 450 -14.69 7.38 -7.09
N LEU A 451 -15.11 8.35 -7.89
CA LEU A 451 -14.99 9.78 -7.54
C LEU A 451 -15.77 10.16 -6.28
N PRO A 452 -17.01 9.67 -6.04
CA PRO A 452 -17.70 9.91 -4.78
C PRO A 452 -16.96 9.32 -3.58
N LEU A 453 -16.38 8.12 -3.72
CA LEU A 453 -15.64 7.45 -2.65
C LEU A 453 -14.32 8.18 -2.33
N MET A 454 -13.55 8.55 -3.35
CA MET A 454 -12.34 9.37 -3.21
C MET A 454 -12.62 10.71 -2.57
N THR A 455 -13.70 11.37 -3.00
CA THR A 455 -14.15 12.65 -2.42
C THR A 455 -14.44 12.48 -0.94
N ARG A 456 -15.23 11.46 -0.56
CA ARG A 456 -15.53 11.18 0.84
C ARG A 456 -14.25 10.96 1.65
N LEU A 457 -13.35 10.10 1.17
CA LEU A 457 -12.07 9.82 1.82
C LEU A 457 -11.23 11.08 2.01
N TYR A 458 -11.08 11.91 0.97
CA TYR A 458 -10.33 13.16 1.06
C TYR A 458 -10.82 14.08 2.17
N TYR A 459 -12.14 14.23 2.33
CA TYR A 459 -12.70 15.11 3.35
C TYR A 459 -12.67 14.51 4.77
N VAL A 460 -12.84 13.19 4.91
CA VAL A 460 -12.88 12.53 6.23
C VAL A 460 -11.51 12.13 6.75
N THR A 461 -10.48 12.16 5.89
CA THR A 461 -9.09 11.81 6.24
C THR A 461 -8.11 12.92 5.84
N PRO A 462 -8.35 14.13 6.36
CA PRO A 462 -7.76 15.33 5.81
C PRO A 462 -6.22 15.42 6.10
N PHE A 463 -5.69 14.59 6.99
CA PHE A 463 -4.24 14.47 7.23
C PHE A 463 -3.49 13.65 6.18
N TRP A 464 -4.19 12.90 5.33
CA TRP A 464 -3.57 12.12 4.26
C TRP A 464 -3.39 12.97 3.00
N THR A 465 -2.60 14.04 3.14
CA THR A 465 -2.41 15.05 2.09
C THR A 465 -1.86 14.46 0.78
N GLU A 466 -1.20 13.29 0.84
CA GLU A 466 -0.76 12.49 -0.31
C GLU A 466 -1.91 12.05 -1.25
N MET A 467 -3.15 11.97 -0.77
CA MET A 467 -4.30 11.61 -1.62
C MET A 467 -4.78 12.79 -2.47
N ALA A 468 -4.54 14.03 -2.03
CA ALA A 468 -5.06 15.21 -2.70
C ALA A 468 -4.62 15.32 -4.18
N PRO A 469 -3.35 15.05 -4.55
CA PRO A 469 -2.96 14.97 -5.95
C PRO A 469 -3.79 13.99 -6.78
N LEU A 470 -3.97 12.76 -6.29
CA LEU A 470 -4.68 11.71 -7.02
C LEU A 470 -6.18 12.01 -7.13
N VAL A 471 -6.78 12.57 -6.08
CA VAL A 471 -8.18 13.02 -6.09
C VAL A 471 -8.37 14.18 -7.07
N ALA A 472 -7.49 15.18 -7.02
CA ALA A 472 -7.54 16.35 -7.90
C ALA A 472 -7.35 15.94 -9.37
N GLU A 473 -6.34 15.13 -9.66
CA GLU A 473 -6.08 14.57 -10.98
C GLU A 473 -7.30 13.78 -11.47
N SER A 474 -7.82 12.85 -10.67
CA SER A 474 -8.98 12.04 -11.06
C SER A 474 -10.21 12.89 -11.37
N LEU A 475 -10.49 13.94 -10.58
CA LEU A 475 -11.58 14.88 -10.86
C LEU A 475 -11.33 15.67 -12.15
N TYR A 476 -10.10 16.16 -12.34
CA TYR A 476 -9.69 16.93 -13.51
C TYR A 476 -9.85 16.11 -14.81
N LEU A 477 -9.34 14.87 -14.81
CA LEU A 477 -9.41 13.94 -15.94
C LEU A 477 -10.85 13.59 -16.37
N HIS A 478 -11.81 13.72 -15.47
CA HIS A 478 -13.22 13.41 -15.73
C HIS A 478 -14.08 14.67 -15.93
N GLY A 479 -13.46 15.83 -16.14
CA GLY A 479 -14.15 17.09 -16.47
C GLY A 479 -14.75 17.84 -15.27
N LEU A 480 -14.41 17.44 -14.04
CA LEU A 480 -14.85 18.09 -12.79
C LEU A 480 -13.83 19.14 -12.35
N THR A 481 -13.56 20.09 -13.24
CA THR A 481 -12.45 21.05 -13.13
C THR A 481 -12.58 21.94 -11.88
N GLU A 482 -13.78 22.43 -11.57
CA GLU A 482 -14.00 23.30 -10.39
C GLU A 482 -13.77 22.55 -9.07
N GLU A 483 -14.24 21.31 -8.98
CA GLU A 483 -14.00 20.43 -7.85
C GLU A 483 -12.52 20.09 -7.71
N ALA A 484 -11.85 19.78 -8.83
CA ALA A 484 -10.42 19.51 -8.87
C ALA A 484 -9.59 20.72 -8.39
N ILE A 485 -9.86 21.92 -8.91
CA ILE A 485 -9.18 23.17 -8.51
C ILE A 485 -9.38 23.44 -7.02
N THR A 486 -10.55 23.13 -6.46
CA THR A 486 -10.79 23.27 -5.02
C THR A 486 -9.84 22.38 -4.21
N VAL A 487 -9.67 21.12 -4.61
CA VAL A 487 -8.73 20.18 -3.97
C VAL A 487 -7.28 20.67 -4.12
N MET A 488 -6.90 21.12 -5.33
CA MET A 488 -5.56 21.64 -5.62
C MET A 488 -5.23 22.88 -4.77
N ARG A 489 -6.15 23.85 -4.66
CA ARG A 489 -5.94 25.07 -3.84
C ARG A 489 -5.70 24.72 -2.37
N ASN A 490 -6.47 23.79 -1.81
CA ASN A 490 -6.27 23.31 -0.44
C ASN A 490 -4.88 22.67 -0.27
N PHE A 491 -4.45 21.85 -1.23
CA PHE A 491 -3.12 21.23 -1.19
C PHE A 491 -1.99 22.27 -1.29
N VAL A 492 -2.09 23.21 -2.25
CA VAL A 492 -1.12 24.30 -2.45
C VAL A 492 -0.98 25.18 -1.21
N SER A 493 -2.06 25.37 -0.44
CA SER A 493 -2.01 26.17 0.80
C SER A 493 -1.04 25.63 1.86
N VAL A 494 -0.72 24.33 1.82
CA VAL A 494 0.24 23.67 2.73
C VAL A 494 1.55 23.36 2.02
N HIS A 495 1.45 22.83 0.80
CA HIS A 495 2.55 22.21 0.08
C HIS A 495 3.01 23.05 -1.11
N GLY A 496 2.69 24.34 -1.17
CA GLY A 496 2.95 25.20 -2.33
C GLY A 496 4.42 25.35 -2.72
N GLN A 497 5.36 25.07 -1.80
CA GLN A 497 6.80 25.06 -2.10
C GLN A 497 7.32 23.69 -2.57
N SER A 498 6.55 22.62 -2.38
CA SER A 498 6.91 21.29 -2.87
C SER A 498 6.78 21.23 -4.40
N PRO A 499 7.52 20.35 -5.09
CA PRO A 499 7.36 20.19 -6.54
C PRO A 499 5.93 19.84 -6.97
N ALA A 500 5.24 18.98 -6.20
CA ALA A 500 3.85 18.64 -6.45
C ALA A 500 2.90 19.84 -6.27
N GLY A 501 3.15 20.68 -5.25
CA GLY A 501 2.34 21.88 -5.01
C GLY A 501 2.55 22.94 -6.08
N LYS A 502 3.80 23.19 -6.50
CA LYS A 502 4.11 24.08 -7.62
C LYS A 502 3.49 23.59 -8.93
N CYS A 503 3.54 22.28 -9.19
CA CYS A 503 2.85 21.65 -10.32
C CYS A 503 1.34 21.96 -10.30
N MET A 504 0.65 21.72 -9.18
CA MET A 504 -0.78 22.03 -9.07
C MET A 504 -1.08 23.53 -9.19
N ALA A 505 -0.23 24.39 -8.62
CA ALA A 505 -0.36 25.83 -8.78
C ALA A 505 -0.25 26.23 -10.27
N GLY A 506 0.64 25.58 -11.03
CA GLY A 506 0.76 25.76 -12.47
C GLY A 506 -0.51 25.33 -13.22
N VAL A 507 -1.12 24.19 -12.86
CA VAL A 507 -2.40 23.76 -13.42
C VAL A 507 -3.53 24.74 -13.10
N ILE A 508 -3.59 25.27 -11.87
CA ILE A 508 -4.55 26.31 -11.49
C ILE A 508 -4.33 27.56 -12.33
N ALA A 509 -3.09 28.05 -12.45
CA ALA A 509 -2.76 29.23 -13.24
C ALA A 509 -3.17 29.05 -14.72
N GLN A 510 -2.92 27.87 -15.29
CA GLN A 510 -3.34 27.53 -16.65
C GLN A 510 -4.87 27.54 -16.80
N SER A 511 -5.61 26.96 -15.85
CA SER A 511 -7.08 26.98 -15.88
C SER A 511 -7.68 28.40 -15.81
N GLU A 512 -6.93 29.35 -15.24
CA GLU A 512 -7.29 30.76 -15.13
C GLU A 512 -6.75 31.61 -16.32
N GLY A 513 -6.12 30.99 -17.31
CA GLY A 513 -5.56 31.66 -18.50
C GLY A 513 -4.24 32.40 -18.26
N ARG A 514 -3.52 32.08 -17.17
CA ARG A 514 -2.24 32.69 -16.78
C ARG A 514 -1.06 31.84 -17.24
N ASP A 515 -0.92 31.64 -18.55
CA ASP A 515 0.03 30.68 -19.15
C ASP A 515 1.51 30.93 -18.81
N TYR A 516 1.94 32.20 -18.74
CA TYR A 516 3.33 32.54 -18.38
C TYR A 516 3.66 32.16 -16.93
N GLU A 517 2.74 32.41 -16.01
CA GLU A 517 2.89 32.04 -14.60
C GLU A 517 2.85 30.52 -14.44
N ALA A 518 1.99 29.83 -15.19
CA ALA A 518 1.95 28.37 -15.23
C ALA A 518 3.30 27.78 -15.67
N LEU A 519 3.88 28.31 -16.75
CA LEU A 519 5.21 27.88 -17.22
C LEU A 519 6.29 28.10 -16.15
N ASP A 520 6.34 29.27 -15.52
CA ASP A 520 7.32 29.57 -14.47
C ASP A 520 7.17 28.60 -13.28
N LEU A 521 5.93 28.30 -12.86
CA LEU A 521 5.64 27.36 -11.77
C LEU A 521 6.05 25.93 -12.11
N PHE A 522 5.79 25.49 -13.34
CA PHE A 522 6.20 24.17 -13.80
C PHE A 522 7.72 24.04 -13.93
N GLU A 523 8.40 25.05 -14.49
CA GLU A 523 9.87 25.06 -14.59
C GLU A 523 10.51 25.09 -13.19
N ASP A 524 9.93 25.83 -12.24
CA ASP A 524 10.37 25.85 -10.84
C ASP A 524 10.12 24.52 -10.12
N ALA A 525 9.01 23.83 -10.42
CA ALA A 525 8.76 22.48 -9.93
C ALA A 525 9.78 21.45 -10.46
N ALA A 526 10.26 21.63 -11.70
CA ALA A 526 11.15 20.70 -12.37
C ALA A 526 12.64 20.86 -12.04
N LYS A 527 13.06 21.94 -11.34
CA LYS A 527 14.49 22.26 -11.09
C LYS A 527 15.32 21.11 -10.54
N ASP A 528 14.74 20.31 -9.63
CA ASP A 528 15.42 19.19 -8.97
C ASP A 528 15.09 17.83 -9.61
N ASN A 529 14.50 17.83 -10.80
CA ASN A 529 14.01 16.65 -11.51
C ASN A 529 13.22 15.66 -10.63
N PRO A 530 12.14 16.11 -9.96
CA PRO A 530 11.34 15.23 -9.10
C PRO A 530 10.73 14.09 -9.91
N PRO A 531 10.53 12.89 -9.33
CA PRO A 531 9.95 11.74 -10.03
C PRO A 531 8.41 11.86 -10.11
N ILE A 532 7.90 12.93 -10.73
CA ILE A 532 6.46 13.21 -10.90
C ILE A 532 6.14 13.21 -12.40
N PRO A 533 5.63 12.12 -12.98
CA PRO A 533 5.35 12.04 -14.42
C PRO A 533 4.44 13.17 -14.92
N GLN A 534 3.38 13.47 -14.16
CA GLN A 534 2.37 14.50 -14.48
C GLN A 534 3.01 15.87 -14.72
N LEU A 535 4.01 16.25 -13.93
CA LEU A 535 4.70 17.53 -14.09
C LEU A 535 5.31 17.66 -15.49
N TYR A 536 5.98 16.61 -15.96
CA TYR A 536 6.62 16.63 -17.28
C TYR A 536 5.61 16.47 -18.42
N LEU A 537 4.47 15.81 -18.19
CA LEU A 537 3.36 15.82 -19.15
C LEU A 537 2.82 17.24 -19.34
N TYR A 538 2.60 17.99 -18.26
CA TYR A 538 2.13 19.38 -18.32
C TYR A 538 3.18 20.30 -18.95
N LEU A 539 4.46 20.20 -18.56
CA LEU A 539 5.56 20.95 -19.19
C LEU A 539 5.69 20.65 -20.68
N GLY A 540 5.65 19.37 -21.04
CA GLY A 540 5.74 18.92 -22.41
C GLY A 540 4.63 19.53 -23.27
N GLU A 541 3.42 19.58 -22.75
CA GLU A 541 2.28 20.20 -23.44
C GLU A 541 2.43 21.71 -23.59
N VAL A 542 2.83 22.42 -22.52
CA VAL A 542 3.06 23.86 -22.58
C VAL A 542 4.17 24.18 -23.61
N HIS A 543 5.24 23.40 -23.65
CA HIS A 543 6.28 23.54 -24.65
C HIS A 543 5.82 23.20 -26.06
N ARG A 544 4.98 22.17 -26.24
CA ARG A 544 4.42 21.80 -27.55
C ARG A 544 3.54 22.91 -28.10
N ARG A 545 2.62 23.46 -27.29
CA ARG A 545 1.76 24.61 -27.66
C ARG A 545 2.56 25.87 -27.97
N ALA A 546 3.70 26.05 -27.27
CA ALA A 546 4.65 27.13 -27.56
C ALA A 546 5.54 26.83 -28.80
N HIS A 547 5.26 25.78 -29.57
CA HIS A 547 6.06 25.27 -30.69
C HIS A 547 7.54 25.00 -30.37
N ARG A 548 7.86 24.73 -29.10
CA ARG A 548 9.20 24.31 -28.63
C ARG A 548 9.30 22.79 -28.64
N LEU A 549 9.16 22.18 -29.82
CA LEU A 549 9.03 20.73 -30.01
C LEU A 549 10.18 19.91 -29.39
N GLY A 550 11.42 20.40 -29.46
CA GLY A 550 12.57 19.72 -28.84
C GLY A 550 12.43 19.59 -27.32
N ARG A 551 12.09 20.69 -26.62
CA ARG A 551 11.84 20.64 -25.17
C ARG A 551 10.61 19.80 -24.82
N ALA A 552 9.58 19.83 -25.66
CA ALA A 552 8.40 19.00 -25.46
C ALA A 552 8.76 17.51 -25.49
N MET A 553 9.60 17.10 -26.46
CA MET A 553 10.11 15.72 -26.58
C MET A 553 10.90 15.30 -25.33
N ASP A 554 11.79 16.17 -24.82
CA ASP A 554 12.57 15.90 -23.61
C ASP A 554 11.66 15.67 -22.40
N CYS A 555 10.65 16.53 -22.22
CA CYS A 555 9.70 16.40 -21.11
C CYS A 555 8.88 15.08 -21.21
N PHE A 556 8.33 14.74 -22.37
CA PHE A 556 7.59 13.49 -22.51
C PHE A 556 8.48 12.26 -22.34
N THR A 557 9.74 12.33 -22.74
CA THR A 557 10.73 11.27 -22.49
C THR A 557 10.99 11.13 -20.99
N GLN A 558 11.17 12.23 -20.27
CA GLN A 558 11.34 12.22 -18.82
C GLN A 558 10.13 11.59 -18.10
N ALA A 559 8.90 11.87 -18.55
CA ALA A 559 7.70 11.25 -17.99
C ALA A 559 7.73 9.71 -18.13
N ILE A 560 8.18 9.20 -19.28
CA ILE A 560 8.30 7.76 -19.56
C ILE A 560 9.47 7.14 -18.77
N GLU A 561 10.58 7.85 -18.60
CA GLU A 561 11.71 7.36 -17.80
C GLU A 561 11.34 7.21 -16.32
N ILE A 562 10.53 8.12 -15.78
CA ILE A 562 10.01 8.04 -14.41
C ILE A 562 8.95 6.94 -14.30
N ASP A 563 8.03 6.87 -15.26
CA ASP A 563 7.02 5.83 -15.34
C ASP A 563 6.87 5.28 -16.75
N SER A 564 7.49 4.12 -16.99
CA SER A 564 7.43 3.44 -18.29
C SER A 564 6.01 2.97 -18.65
N THR A 565 5.07 3.01 -17.70
CA THR A 565 3.63 2.73 -17.92
C THR A 565 2.80 3.99 -18.19
N CYS A 566 3.43 5.16 -18.32
CA CYS A 566 2.78 6.43 -18.61
C CYS A 566 2.36 6.54 -20.09
N ILE A 567 1.16 6.03 -20.42
CA ILE A 567 0.56 6.12 -21.76
C ILE A 567 0.54 7.57 -22.29
N PRO A 568 0.15 8.60 -21.51
CA PRO A 568 0.23 9.99 -21.95
C PRO A 568 1.60 10.45 -22.46
N GLY A 569 2.69 9.93 -21.89
CA GLY A 569 4.04 10.26 -22.32
C GLY A 569 4.32 9.78 -23.75
N TYR A 570 3.98 8.52 -24.05
CA TYR A 570 4.12 7.97 -25.40
C TYR A 570 3.23 8.70 -26.41
N LEU A 571 1.99 9.02 -26.04
CA LEU A 571 1.10 9.80 -26.89
C LEU A 571 1.62 11.23 -27.11
N GLY A 572 2.22 11.85 -26.11
CA GLY A 572 2.89 13.16 -26.23
C GLY A 572 4.04 13.13 -27.23
N ARG A 573 4.92 12.12 -27.14
CA ARG A 573 6.00 11.91 -28.14
C ARG A 573 5.44 11.67 -29.53
N SER A 574 4.41 10.82 -29.65
CA SER A 574 3.74 10.54 -30.93
C SER A 574 3.24 11.83 -31.58
N ARG A 575 2.56 12.70 -30.83
CA ARG A 575 2.10 14.02 -31.33
C ARG A 575 3.23 14.94 -31.74
N VAL A 576 4.29 15.03 -30.95
CA VAL A 576 5.45 15.87 -31.28
C VAL A 576 6.11 15.40 -32.58
N ARG A 577 6.25 14.07 -32.77
CA ARG A 577 6.77 13.48 -34.02
C ARG A 577 5.83 13.70 -35.19
N LEU A 578 4.51 13.54 -34.99
CA LEU A 578 3.50 13.79 -36.01
C LEU A 578 3.54 15.23 -36.51
N ALA A 579 3.59 16.20 -35.59
CA ALA A 579 3.74 17.63 -35.88
C ALA A 579 5.10 17.97 -36.53
N SER A 580 6.13 17.15 -36.31
CA SER A 580 7.45 17.28 -36.95
C SER A 580 7.53 16.61 -38.32
N GLY A 581 6.47 15.93 -38.79
CA GLY A 581 6.43 15.21 -40.05
C GLY A 581 7.03 13.79 -40.01
N GLU A 582 7.42 13.30 -38.84
CA GLU A 582 8.01 11.97 -38.63
C GLU A 582 6.92 10.91 -38.43
N HIS A 583 6.10 10.65 -39.46
CA HIS A 583 4.88 9.85 -39.34
C HIS A 583 5.09 8.38 -38.94
N GLU A 584 6.14 7.72 -39.46
CA GLU A 584 6.48 6.34 -39.09
C GLU A 584 6.86 6.25 -37.60
N ALA A 585 7.78 7.12 -37.17
CA ALA A 585 8.21 7.17 -35.78
C ALA A 585 7.05 7.57 -34.85
N ALA A 586 6.11 8.42 -35.29
CA ALA A 586 4.90 8.73 -34.52
C ALA A 586 4.00 7.49 -34.33
N ALA A 587 3.84 6.67 -35.37
CA ALA A 587 3.09 5.42 -35.28
C ALA A 587 3.74 4.43 -34.31
N ASP A 588 5.07 4.32 -34.32
CA ASP A 588 5.83 3.49 -33.38
C ASP A 588 5.55 3.89 -31.92
N GLU A 589 5.56 5.19 -31.59
CA GLU A 589 5.23 5.66 -30.24
C GLU A 589 3.78 5.32 -29.84
N ALA A 590 2.84 5.42 -30.78
CA ALA A 590 1.44 5.04 -30.52
C ALA A 590 1.30 3.53 -30.26
N LEU A 591 2.06 2.70 -30.99
CA LEU A 591 2.15 1.25 -30.76
C LEU A 591 2.81 0.93 -29.41
N GLN A 592 3.83 1.69 -28.99
CA GLN A 592 4.39 1.55 -27.65
C GLN A 592 3.33 1.84 -26.58
N ALA A 593 2.51 2.88 -26.76
CA ALA A 593 1.40 3.18 -25.86
C ALA A 593 0.38 2.02 -25.81
N LEU A 594 0.06 1.40 -26.95
CA LEU A 594 -0.82 0.23 -27.04
C LEU A 594 -0.22 -1.05 -26.45
N SER A 595 1.11 -1.15 -26.42
CA SER A 595 1.80 -2.25 -25.74
C SER A 595 1.67 -2.17 -24.21
N VAL A 596 1.52 -0.97 -23.67
CA VAL A 596 1.26 -0.73 -22.24
C VAL A 596 -0.21 -1.03 -21.91
N ASP A 597 -1.14 -0.47 -22.69
CA ASP A 597 -2.57 -0.75 -22.58
C ASP A 597 -3.24 -0.76 -23.96
N PHE A 598 -3.59 -1.97 -24.39
CA PHE A 598 -4.28 -2.20 -25.66
C PHE A 598 -5.71 -1.62 -25.67
N SER A 599 -6.33 -1.38 -24.51
CA SER A 599 -7.67 -0.81 -24.42
C SER A 599 -7.71 0.72 -24.48
N SER A 600 -6.54 1.36 -24.58
CA SER A 600 -6.43 2.83 -24.66
C SER A 600 -7.02 3.36 -25.97
N ALA A 601 -8.26 3.87 -25.89
CA ALA A 601 -8.92 4.52 -27.01
C ALA A 601 -8.10 5.70 -27.57
N PRO A 602 -7.50 6.60 -26.75
CA PRO A 602 -6.63 7.66 -27.25
C PRO A 602 -5.40 7.15 -28.01
N ALA A 603 -4.83 6.01 -27.64
CA ALA A 603 -3.70 5.42 -28.36
C ALA A 603 -4.11 4.83 -29.71
N HIS A 604 -5.26 4.14 -29.79
CA HIS A 604 -5.83 3.71 -31.07
C HIS A 604 -6.16 4.88 -31.99
N TYR A 605 -6.70 5.97 -31.44
CA TYR A 605 -6.95 7.19 -32.21
C TYR A 605 -5.65 7.81 -32.75
N MET A 606 -4.62 7.92 -31.89
CA MET A 606 -3.30 8.44 -32.31
C MET A 606 -2.67 7.59 -33.42
N LEU A 607 -2.76 6.26 -33.29
CA LEU A 607 -2.31 5.34 -34.33
C LEU A 607 -3.07 5.56 -35.64
N GLY A 608 -4.40 5.73 -35.58
CA GLY A 608 -5.23 6.05 -36.75
C GLY A 608 -4.79 7.35 -37.44
N MET A 609 -4.48 8.39 -36.68
CA MET A 609 -3.98 9.66 -37.24
C MET A 609 -2.63 9.49 -37.93
N CYS A 610 -1.71 8.71 -37.32
CA CYS A 610 -0.42 8.43 -37.93
C CYS A 610 -0.57 7.65 -39.24
N LEU A 611 -1.46 6.65 -39.26
CA LEU A 611 -1.73 5.81 -40.44
C LEU A 611 -2.39 6.59 -41.59
N GLU A 612 -3.26 7.57 -41.30
CA GLU A 612 -3.78 8.49 -42.32
C GLU A 612 -2.65 9.32 -42.97
N LYS A 613 -1.69 9.81 -42.17
CA LYS A 613 -0.53 10.56 -42.69
C LYS A 613 0.46 9.67 -43.46
N LEU A 614 0.44 8.36 -43.22
CA LEU A 614 1.20 7.35 -43.96
C LEU A 614 0.49 6.83 -45.21
N ASP A 615 -0.69 7.37 -45.56
CA ASP A 615 -1.52 6.94 -46.69
C ASP A 615 -1.98 5.46 -46.61
N ASP A 616 -2.23 4.96 -45.39
CA ASP A 616 -2.87 3.65 -45.15
C ASP A 616 -4.28 3.80 -44.55
N PRO A 617 -5.28 4.17 -45.37
CA PRO A 617 -6.63 4.45 -44.89
C PRO A 617 -7.37 3.21 -44.36
N GLU A 618 -7.00 2.00 -44.79
CA GLU A 618 -7.67 0.78 -44.32
C GLU A 618 -7.24 0.41 -42.90
N GLN A 619 -5.94 0.50 -42.59
CA GLN A 619 -5.48 0.31 -41.22
C GLN A 619 -5.92 1.46 -40.31
N ALA A 620 -5.97 2.70 -40.81
CA ALA A 620 -6.49 3.84 -40.06
C ALA A 620 -7.95 3.64 -39.64
N LYS A 621 -8.82 3.16 -40.55
CA LYS A 621 -10.22 2.81 -40.22
C LYS A 621 -10.31 1.76 -39.11
N GLN A 622 -9.44 0.75 -39.14
CA GLN A 622 -9.41 -0.28 -38.09
C GLN A 622 -8.98 0.29 -36.74
N ALA A 623 -7.96 1.15 -36.72
CA ALA A 623 -7.51 1.84 -35.52
C ALA A 623 -8.63 2.72 -34.91
N TYR A 624 -9.32 3.52 -35.72
CA TYR A 624 -10.47 4.30 -35.23
C TYR A 624 -11.66 3.44 -34.79
N ALA A 625 -11.94 2.34 -35.49
CA ALA A 625 -12.97 1.39 -35.06
C ALA A 625 -12.62 0.75 -33.71
N ASN A 626 -11.33 0.45 -33.46
CA ASN A 626 -10.87 -0.02 -32.16
C ASN A 626 -10.98 1.07 -31.08
N ALA A 627 -10.64 2.32 -31.40
CA ALA A 627 -10.86 3.45 -30.49
C ALA A 627 -12.34 3.56 -30.07
N LEU A 628 -13.27 3.44 -31.02
CA LEU A 628 -14.71 3.45 -30.77
C LEU A 628 -15.23 2.19 -30.05
N ARG A 629 -14.58 1.04 -30.26
CA ARG A 629 -14.87 -0.20 -29.53
C ARG A 629 -14.61 -0.04 -28.04
N PHE A 630 -13.54 0.68 -27.67
CA PHE A 630 -13.19 0.92 -26.27
C PHE A 630 -13.88 2.17 -25.69
N ASN A 631 -14.16 3.18 -26.52
CA ASN A 631 -14.96 4.34 -26.15
C ASN A 631 -15.96 4.72 -27.25
N GLU A 632 -17.20 4.26 -27.11
CA GLU A 632 -18.29 4.51 -28.06
C GLU A 632 -18.63 5.99 -28.27
N ASN A 633 -18.34 6.82 -27.25
CA ASN A 633 -18.59 8.26 -27.24
C ASN A 633 -17.37 9.06 -27.72
N PHE A 634 -16.35 8.42 -28.29
CA PHE A 634 -15.15 9.11 -28.77
C PHE A 634 -15.43 9.88 -30.06
N THR A 635 -15.96 11.10 -29.92
CA THR A 635 -16.40 11.96 -31.02
C THR A 635 -15.32 12.18 -32.08
N LEU A 636 -14.06 12.41 -31.67
CA LEU A 636 -12.95 12.59 -32.61
C LEU A 636 -12.73 11.35 -33.48
N ALA A 637 -12.65 10.16 -32.88
CA ALA A 637 -12.52 8.89 -33.63
C ALA A 637 -13.74 8.63 -34.53
N LYS A 638 -14.95 8.96 -34.06
CA LYS A 638 -16.20 8.82 -34.84
C LYS A 638 -16.20 9.72 -36.07
N ASN A 639 -15.81 10.97 -35.92
CA ASN A 639 -15.73 11.94 -37.02
C ASN A 639 -14.70 11.51 -38.06
N ARG A 640 -13.49 11.10 -37.62
CA ARG A 640 -12.43 10.60 -38.52
C ARG A 640 -12.84 9.33 -39.26
N LEU A 641 -13.45 8.36 -38.56
CA LEU A 641 -13.95 7.14 -39.20
C LEU A 641 -15.05 7.43 -40.23
N ALA A 642 -16.01 8.31 -39.90
CA ALA A 642 -17.07 8.71 -40.81
C ALA A 642 -16.52 9.44 -42.05
N HIS A 643 -15.50 10.28 -41.87
CA HIS A 643 -14.79 10.94 -42.96
C HIS A 643 -14.14 9.93 -43.90
N LEU A 644 -13.32 9.01 -43.38
CA LEU A 644 -12.65 7.97 -44.19
C LEU A 644 -13.62 7.02 -44.89
N GLN A 645 -14.85 6.86 -44.37
CA GLN A 645 -15.91 6.07 -44.99
C GLN A 645 -16.70 6.83 -46.07
N SER A 646 -16.84 8.14 -45.95
CA SER A 646 -17.66 8.97 -46.85
C SER A 646 -16.87 9.65 -47.98
N GLY A 647 -15.55 9.77 -47.86
CA GLY A 647 -14.68 10.36 -48.88
C GLY A 647 -14.92 11.86 -49.14
N GLY A 648 -15.51 12.58 -48.17
CA GLY A 648 -15.74 14.02 -48.25
C GLY A 648 -14.50 14.85 -47.90
N GLU A 649 -14.48 16.15 -48.22
CA GLU A 649 -13.43 17.08 -47.76
C GLU A 649 -13.68 17.44 -46.27
N LEU A 650 -12.65 17.32 -45.42
CA LEU A 650 -12.66 17.89 -44.07
C LEU A 650 -12.50 19.41 -44.16
N GLU A 651 -13.28 20.16 -43.38
CA GLU A 651 -12.81 21.49 -42.96
C GLU A 651 -11.54 21.27 -42.13
N ASP A 652 -10.45 21.96 -42.48
CA ASP A 652 -9.20 22.05 -41.70
C ASP A 652 -9.51 22.72 -40.35
N VAL A 653 -10.13 21.97 -39.45
CA VAL A 653 -10.14 22.31 -38.03
C VAL A 653 -8.84 21.73 -37.48
N GLU A 654 -8.00 22.58 -36.90
CA GLU A 654 -6.79 22.21 -36.14
C GLU A 654 -7.19 21.35 -34.91
N GLU A 655 -7.65 20.11 -35.14
CA GLU A 655 -8.08 19.15 -34.12
C GLU A 655 -6.90 18.37 -33.51
N GLU A 656 -5.67 18.59 -34.00
CA GLU A 656 -4.45 17.99 -33.44
C GLU A 656 -4.23 18.42 -31.97
N ASP A 657 -4.74 19.60 -31.60
CA ASP A 657 -4.77 20.15 -30.24
C ASP A 657 -5.99 19.70 -29.42
N ALA A 658 -6.98 19.03 -30.03
CA ALA A 658 -8.25 18.67 -29.40
C ALA A 658 -8.21 17.35 -28.59
N LEU A 659 -7.14 16.56 -28.72
CA LEU A 659 -6.91 15.39 -27.86
C LEU A 659 -6.18 15.90 -26.60
N PRO A 660 -6.78 15.96 -25.40
CA PRO A 660 -6.04 16.42 -24.23
C PRO A 660 -5.03 15.34 -23.83
N LEU A 661 -3.86 15.73 -23.32
CA LEU A 661 -2.79 14.78 -22.95
C LEU A 661 -3.10 13.96 -21.72
N ALA A 662 -3.99 14.45 -20.87
CA ALA A 662 -4.28 13.85 -19.58
C ALA A 662 -5.08 12.52 -19.69
N GLY A 663 -5.41 12.05 -20.90
CA GLY A 663 -6.27 10.87 -21.10
C GLY A 663 -7.75 11.23 -21.18
N GLU A 664 -8.08 12.52 -21.28
CA GLU A 664 -9.42 13.05 -21.54
C GLU A 664 -9.85 12.73 -22.99
N GLY A 665 -10.00 11.46 -23.35
CA GLY A 665 -11.08 11.14 -24.27
C GLY A 665 -12.39 11.62 -23.63
N PRO A 666 -13.39 12.12 -24.38
CA PRO A 666 -14.70 12.40 -23.78
C PRO A 666 -15.11 11.17 -22.98
N SER A 667 -15.31 11.37 -21.67
CA SER A 667 -15.66 10.29 -20.76
C SER A 667 -16.87 9.58 -21.35
N ARG A 668 -16.84 8.24 -21.36
CA ARG A 668 -18.07 7.47 -21.65
C ARG A 668 -19.21 7.92 -20.72
N TRP A 669 -18.85 8.43 -19.55
CA TRP A 669 -19.75 8.88 -18.49
C TRP A 669 -20.17 10.34 -18.66
N ASP A 670 -21.44 10.59 -18.34
CA ASP A 670 -22.02 11.92 -18.25
C ASP A 670 -21.41 12.70 -17.08
N VAL A 671 -20.73 13.82 -17.40
CA VAL A 671 -20.06 14.68 -16.42
C VAL A 671 -21.04 15.20 -15.36
N ASP A 672 -22.29 15.48 -15.74
CA ASP A 672 -23.30 15.97 -14.78
C ASP A 672 -23.71 14.86 -13.80
N GLN A 673 -23.75 13.60 -14.23
CA GLN A 673 -23.97 12.47 -13.33
C GLN A 673 -22.80 12.29 -12.36
N LEU A 674 -21.56 12.38 -12.84
CA LEU A 674 -20.38 12.32 -11.98
C LEU A 674 -20.38 13.47 -10.96
N ARG A 675 -20.74 14.68 -11.40
CA ARG A 675 -20.87 15.87 -10.53
C ARG A 675 -21.92 15.67 -9.44
N LEU A 676 -23.07 15.10 -9.78
CA LEU A 676 -24.11 14.75 -8.80
C LEU A 676 -23.61 13.75 -7.76
N GLY A 677 -22.84 12.73 -8.17
CA GLY A 677 -22.23 11.75 -7.26
C GLY A 677 -21.25 12.40 -6.28
N VAL A 678 -20.35 13.24 -6.79
CA VAL A 678 -19.38 14.01 -5.97
C VAL A 678 -20.09 14.97 -5.01
N ALA A 679 -21.11 15.68 -5.48
CA ALA A 679 -21.93 16.56 -4.65
C ALA A 679 -22.69 15.79 -3.55
N GLY A 680 -23.19 14.59 -3.88
CA GLY A 680 -23.79 13.66 -2.92
C GLY A 680 -22.83 13.29 -1.81
N ALA A 681 -21.61 12.87 -2.15
CA ALA A 681 -20.56 12.54 -1.17
C ALA A 681 -20.23 13.73 -0.26
N ARG A 682 -20.07 14.94 -0.83
CA ARG A 682 -19.84 16.18 -0.04
C ARG A 682 -21.00 16.51 0.89
N ARG A 683 -22.25 16.26 0.48
CA ARG A 683 -23.43 16.43 1.34
C ARG A 683 -23.40 15.45 2.50
N GLU A 684 -23.06 14.19 2.27
CA GLU A 684 -22.95 13.21 3.36
C GLU A 684 -21.86 13.59 4.38
N VAL A 685 -20.69 14.05 3.91
CA VAL A 685 -19.63 14.61 4.76
C VAL A 685 -20.13 15.78 5.59
N SER A 686 -20.90 16.68 4.97
CA SER A 686 -21.47 17.84 5.67
C SER A 686 -22.48 17.42 6.74
N ILE A 687 -23.33 16.41 6.47
CA ILE A 687 -24.26 15.84 7.45
C ILE A 687 -23.50 15.23 8.62
N TRP A 688 -22.44 14.45 8.34
CA TRP A 688 -21.57 13.88 9.37
C TRP A 688 -20.95 14.97 10.26
N ALA A 689 -20.40 16.03 9.65
CA ALA A 689 -19.77 17.12 10.38
C ALA A 689 -20.77 17.86 11.29
N ASN A 690 -21.99 18.09 10.81
CA ASN A 690 -23.05 18.72 11.60
C ASN A 690 -23.50 17.82 12.76
N ASN A 691 -23.69 16.52 12.51
CA ASN A 691 -24.01 15.56 13.56
C ASN A 691 -22.90 15.51 14.63
N PHE A 692 -21.62 15.58 14.23
CA PHE A 692 -20.51 15.67 15.16
C PHE A 692 -20.63 16.92 16.05
N ILE A 693 -20.90 18.09 15.46
CA ILE A 693 -21.05 19.35 16.19
C ILE A 693 -22.20 19.25 17.21
N ASP A 694 -23.34 18.69 16.82
CA ASP A 694 -24.49 18.55 17.71
C ASP A 694 -24.23 17.57 18.87
N CYS A 695 -23.59 16.42 18.59
CA CYS A 695 -23.16 15.49 19.63
C CYS A 695 -22.14 16.14 20.57
N PHE A 696 -21.20 16.90 20.02
CA PHE A 696 -20.19 17.61 20.80
C PHE A 696 -20.84 18.65 21.74
N ARG A 697 -21.80 19.45 21.25
CA ARG A 697 -22.55 20.43 22.07
C ARG A 697 -23.27 19.77 23.24
N GLN A 698 -23.91 18.62 23.01
CA GLN A 698 -24.57 17.86 24.08
C GLN A 698 -23.56 17.30 25.08
N ALA A 699 -22.40 16.84 24.62
CA ALA A 699 -21.34 16.36 25.49
C ALA A 699 -20.71 17.49 26.33
N ASP A 700 -20.58 18.69 25.76
CA ASP A 700 -20.09 19.88 26.45
C ASP A 700 -20.97 20.25 27.66
N GLN A 701 -22.31 20.14 27.50
CA GLN A 701 -23.30 20.34 28.57
C GLN A 701 -23.20 19.36 29.74
N GLN A 702 -22.60 18.20 29.52
CA GLN A 702 -22.48 17.16 30.54
C GLN A 702 -21.10 17.14 31.21
N LEU A 703 -20.11 17.81 30.61
CA LEU A 703 -18.72 17.72 31.04
C LEU A 703 -18.52 18.22 32.47
N ASP A 704 -19.16 19.33 32.87
CA ASP A 704 -18.93 19.91 34.20
C ASP A 704 -19.42 18.99 35.32
N ALA A 705 -20.62 18.42 35.16
CA ALA A 705 -21.15 17.42 36.09
C ALA A 705 -20.29 16.16 36.12
N TYR A 706 -19.77 15.74 34.96
CA TYR A 706 -18.88 14.60 34.86
C TYR A 706 -17.55 14.83 35.58
N LEU A 707 -16.86 15.95 35.31
CA LEU A 707 -15.59 16.30 35.93
C LEU A 707 -15.73 16.46 37.45
N ALA A 708 -16.83 17.08 37.92
CA ALA A 708 -17.13 17.18 39.34
C ALA A 708 -17.30 15.80 39.99
N THR A 709 -18.01 14.88 39.34
CA THR A 709 -18.19 13.51 39.84
C THR A 709 -16.86 12.74 39.85
N ASN A 710 -16.07 12.86 38.79
CA ASN A 710 -14.76 12.20 38.67
C ASN A 710 -13.77 12.72 39.73
N ALA A 711 -13.75 14.03 39.98
CA ALA A 711 -12.93 14.64 41.02
C ALA A 711 -13.34 14.17 42.43
N SER A 712 -14.64 14.13 42.73
CA SER A 712 -15.14 13.63 44.02
C SER A 712 -14.76 12.18 44.29
N GLN A 713 -14.90 11.28 43.30
CA GLN A 713 -14.51 9.87 43.48
C GLN A 713 -13.00 9.67 43.67
N LEU A 714 -12.17 10.53 43.07
CA LEU A 714 -10.72 10.52 43.29
C LEU A 714 -10.34 11.09 44.66
N ALA A 715 -11.13 12.01 45.21
CA ALA A 715 -10.93 12.55 46.55
C ALA A 715 -11.30 11.52 47.64
N ASP A 716 -12.36 10.72 47.42
CA ASP A 716 -12.73 9.62 48.34
C ASP A 716 -11.66 8.50 48.43
N GLN A 717 -10.74 8.43 47.47
CA GLN A 717 -9.64 7.45 47.43
C GLN A 717 -8.32 7.99 48.01
N ASP A 718 -8.24 9.29 48.31
CA ASP A 718 -6.99 9.98 48.67
C ASP A 718 -7.29 10.99 49.80
N ASP A 719 -6.91 10.64 51.04
CA ASP A 719 -7.25 11.31 52.33
C ASP A 719 -6.86 12.81 52.46
N GLN A 720 -6.38 13.46 51.38
CA GLN A 720 -5.88 14.85 51.39
C GLN A 720 -6.41 15.78 50.28
N ALA A 721 -7.43 15.42 49.50
CA ALA A 721 -7.97 16.31 48.45
C ALA A 721 -9.21 17.12 48.90
N PRO A 722 -9.27 18.45 48.66
CA PRO A 722 -10.43 19.26 49.03
C PRO A 722 -11.63 19.01 48.09
N PRO A 723 -12.88 19.01 48.62
CA PRO A 723 -14.09 18.90 47.80
C PRO A 723 -14.39 20.24 47.12
N ALA A 724 -14.86 20.22 45.87
CA ALA A 724 -15.04 21.42 45.07
C ALA A 724 -16.50 21.57 44.62
N GLU A 725 -17.12 22.73 44.86
CA GLU A 725 -18.49 23.07 44.43
C GLU A 725 -18.54 23.46 42.93
N SER A 726 -19.46 22.86 42.18
CA SER A 726 -19.44 22.71 40.72
C SER A 726 -19.54 23.99 39.86
N SER A 727 -19.76 25.19 40.41
CA SER A 727 -20.04 26.39 39.60
C SER A 727 -18.90 27.42 39.48
N GLU A 728 -17.77 27.24 40.14
CA GLU A 728 -16.60 28.16 40.05
C GLU A 728 -15.36 27.53 39.35
N ILE A 729 -15.47 26.28 38.89
CA ILE A 729 -14.32 25.42 38.62
C ILE A 729 -13.93 25.32 37.13
N SER A 730 -14.87 25.46 36.19
CA SER A 730 -14.67 25.00 34.81
C SER A 730 -14.72 26.08 33.73
N GLY A 731 -14.76 27.37 34.10
CA GLY A 731 -14.91 28.48 33.14
C GLY A 731 -16.23 28.43 32.36
N PRO A 732 -16.49 29.39 31.44
CA PRO A 732 -17.68 29.38 30.61
C PRO A 732 -17.67 28.20 29.62
N MET A 733 -18.85 27.65 29.34
CA MET A 733 -19.01 26.60 28.33
C MET A 733 -18.62 27.10 26.95
N LEU A 734 -18.24 26.18 26.04
CA LEU A 734 -17.90 26.57 24.67
C LEU A 734 -19.11 27.21 23.97
N THR A 735 -20.30 26.66 24.22
CA THR A 735 -21.57 27.20 23.70
C THR A 735 -21.88 28.60 24.22
N ASP A 736 -21.58 28.87 25.49
CA ASP A 736 -21.85 30.18 26.11
C ASP A 736 -20.92 31.26 25.58
N MET A 737 -19.73 30.86 25.13
CA MET A 737 -18.77 31.73 24.44
C MET A 737 -19.04 31.89 22.94
N GLY A 738 -20.07 31.22 22.38
CA GLY A 738 -20.33 31.21 20.94
C GLY A 738 -19.26 30.49 20.12
N LEU A 739 -18.52 29.57 20.75
CA LEU A 739 -17.46 28.79 20.11
C LEU A 739 -17.95 27.43 19.65
N VAL A 740 -17.41 26.97 18.53
CA VAL A 740 -17.72 25.67 17.93
C VAL A 740 -16.43 24.88 17.75
N VAL A 741 -16.47 23.61 18.14
CA VAL A 741 -15.44 22.63 17.86
C VAL A 741 -15.96 21.68 16.80
N ARG A 742 -15.16 21.45 15.77
CA ARG A 742 -15.48 20.50 14.71
C ARG A 742 -14.23 19.78 14.20
N PRO A 743 -14.39 18.66 13.48
CA PRO A 743 -13.29 18.05 12.75
C PRO A 743 -12.68 19.06 11.78
N ILE A 744 -11.37 19.00 11.61
CA ILE A 744 -10.68 19.76 10.57
C ILE A 744 -11.20 19.35 9.19
N MET A 745 -11.32 20.32 8.29
CA MET A 745 -11.70 20.14 6.90
C MET A 745 -10.58 20.60 5.97
N PRO A 746 -10.54 20.16 4.71
CA PRO A 746 -9.49 20.58 3.78
C PRO A 746 -9.33 22.09 3.57
N ALA A 747 -10.41 22.87 3.71
CA ALA A 747 -10.37 24.32 3.64
C ALA A 747 -9.61 24.97 4.83
N ASP A 748 -9.42 24.23 5.93
CA ASP A 748 -8.73 24.72 7.12
C ASP A 748 -7.21 24.53 7.05
N PHE A 749 -6.71 23.76 6.07
CA PHE A 749 -5.32 23.31 6.04
C PHE A 749 -4.29 24.43 6.07
N GLY A 750 -4.49 25.48 5.27
CA GLY A 750 -3.58 26.63 5.26
C GLY A 750 -3.48 27.28 6.64
N GLN A 751 -4.62 27.58 7.27
CA GLN A 751 -4.66 28.16 8.62
C GLN A 751 -4.05 27.21 9.65
N VAL A 752 -4.38 25.91 9.61
CA VAL A 752 -3.80 24.93 10.55
C VAL A 752 -2.30 24.79 10.37
N SER A 753 -1.78 24.87 9.14
CA SER A 753 -0.34 24.85 8.86
C SER A 753 0.37 26.06 9.46
N GLU A 754 -0.27 27.24 9.47
CA GLU A 754 0.24 28.44 10.15
C GLU A 754 0.21 28.29 11.68
N ILE A 755 -0.82 27.65 12.22
CA ILE A 755 -0.95 27.34 13.66
C ILE A 755 0.13 26.32 14.08
N THR A 756 0.31 25.25 13.31
CA THR A 756 1.23 24.15 13.59
C THR A 756 1.46 23.25 12.36
N SER A 757 2.72 23.12 11.94
CA SER A 757 3.10 22.20 10.86
C SER A 757 3.08 20.73 11.30
N ARG A 758 3.30 20.44 12.59
CA ARG A 758 3.46 19.07 13.13
C ARG A 758 2.24 18.18 12.92
N VAL A 759 1.07 18.79 12.90
CA VAL A 759 -0.22 18.09 12.87
C VAL A 759 -0.54 17.56 11.47
N LEU A 760 -0.03 18.22 10.43
CA LEU A 760 -0.22 17.81 9.04
C LEU A 760 0.86 16.85 8.54
N THR A 761 1.97 16.69 9.28
CA THR A 761 3.10 15.81 8.92
C THR A 761 3.03 14.43 9.59
N GLU A 762 2.47 14.29 10.80
CA GLU A 762 2.39 13.03 11.56
C GLU A 762 1.01 12.33 11.42
N HIS A 763 0.71 11.88 10.19
CA HIS A 763 -0.61 11.43 9.70
C HIS A 763 -1.23 10.20 10.38
N HIS A 764 -0.45 9.32 11.04
CA HIS A 764 -0.94 8.05 11.58
C HIS A 764 -1.17 8.04 13.11
N ARG A 765 -1.01 9.18 13.80
CA ARG A 765 -1.07 9.23 15.29
C ARG A 765 -2.02 10.27 15.90
N HIS A 766 -2.67 11.11 15.10
CA HIS A 766 -3.37 12.31 15.60
C HIS A 766 -4.82 12.40 15.10
N ASP A 767 -5.76 12.64 16.02
CA ASP A 767 -7.07 13.22 15.68
C ASP A 767 -6.99 14.72 15.92
N VAL A 768 -7.55 15.53 15.03
CA VAL A 768 -7.40 17.00 15.09
C VAL A 768 -8.73 17.67 14.93
N PHE A 769 -9.00 18.60 15.83
CA PHE A 769 -10.20 19.40 15.85
C PHE A 769 -9.81 20.87 15.82
N VAL A 770 -10.62 21.67 15.15
CA VAL A 770 -10.43 23.11 15.05
C VAL A 770 -11.48 23.81 15.90
N LEU A 771 -11.07 24.92 16.51
CA LEU A 771 -11.92 25.79 17.32
C LEU A 771 -12.10 27.11 16.56
N HIS A 772 -13.35 27.53 16.38
CA HIS A 772 -13.69 28.79 15.73
C HIS A 772 -14.98 29.36 16.33
N ARG A 773 -15.29 30.62 16.00
CA ARG A 773 -16.58 31.21 16.32
C ARG A 773 -17.63 30.77 15.32
N GLU A 774 -18.86 30.56 15.77
CA GLU A 774 -19.94 30.10 14.90
C GLU A 774 -20.11 31.01 13.67
N GLY A 775 -19.91 30.44 12.47
CA GLY A 775 -20.00 31.16 11.19
C GLY A 775 -18.77 31.97 10.77
N GLU A 776 -17.68 32.00 11.55
CA GLU A 776 -16.49 32.81 11.26
C GLU A 776 -15.25 31.97 10.88
N ILE A 777 -14.41 32.54 10.01
CA ILE A 777 -13.13 32.02 9.54
C ILE A 777 -12.12 33.17 9.68
N PRO A 778 -11.63 33.40 10.91
CA PRO A 778 -10.39 32.69 11.22
C PRO A 778 -10.53 31.69 12.38
N LEU A 779 -9.69 30.66 12.35
CA LEU A 779 -9.56 29.69 13.44
C LEU A 779 -8.93 30.35 14.67
N ILE A 780 -9.48 30.04 15.85
CA ILE A 780 -8.92 30.47 17.15
C ILE A 780 -7.76 29.55 17.54
N GLY A 781 -7.88 28.26 17.22
CA GLY A 781 -6.85 27.27 17.48
C GLY A 781 -7.24 25.87 17.01
N ALA A 782 -6.36 24.91 17.27
CA ALA A 782 -6.58 23.50 16.99
C ALA A 782 -6.16 22.65 18.19
N VAL A 783 -6.79 21.51 18.41
CA VAL A 783 -6.37 20.53 19.42
C VAL A 783 -6.12 19.19 18.75
N SER A 784 -4.95 18.62 19.03
CA SER A 784 -4.55 17.29 18.56
C SER A 784 -4.58 16.27 19.69
N LEU A 785 -5.14 15.09 19.44
CA LEU A 785 -5.21 13.97 20.36
C LEU A 785 -4.23 12.87 19.91
N ARG A 786 -3.18 12.67 20.68
CA ARG A 786 -2.14 11.67 20.43
C ARG A 786 -2.29 10.48 21.37
N THR A 787 -2.32 9.26 20.84
CA THR A 787 -2.36 8.05 21.69
C THR A 787 -0.99 7.80 22.31
N GLY A 788 -0.97 7.53 23.62
CA GLY A 788 0.24 7.18 24.38
C GLY A 788 0.62 5.70 24.28
N ASP A 789 -0.28 4.87 23.77
CA ASP A 789 -0.12 3.43 23.56
C ASP A 789 -0.96 2.94 22.36
N ASN A 790 -0.77 1.69 21.94
CA ASN A 790 -1.54 1.08 20.83
C ASN A 790 -3.00 0.76 21.20
N THR A 791 -3.42 0.99 22.45
CA THR A 791 -4.76 0.64 22.93
C THR A 791 -5.74 1.81 22.84
N GLY A 792 -5.23 3.04 22.66
CA GLY A 792 -6.04 4.26 22.63
C GLY A 792 -6.63 4.66 23.99
N LYS A 793 -6.30 3.94 25.08
CA LYS A 793 -6.81 4.21 26.42
C LYS A 793 -6.15 5.41 27.09
N ARG A 794 -4.91 5.75 26.70
CA ARG A 794 -4.18 6.91 27.20
C ARG A 794 -4.01 7.93 26.08
N ILE A 795 -4.56 9.12 26.27
CA ILE A 795 -4.54 10.19 25.26
C ILE A 795 -3.76 11.38 25.78
N ALA A 796 -2.86 11.92 24.96
CA ALA A 796 -2.18 13.19 25.19
C ALA A 796 -2.87 14.28 24.35
N LEU A 797 -3.29 15.36 25.01
CA LEU A 797 -3.85 16.54 24.39
C LEU A 797 -2.73 17.52 24.06
N VAL A 798 -2.74 18.01 22.81
CA VAL A 798 -1.81 19.01 22.33
C VAL A 798 -2.62 20.17 21.74
N PRO A 799 -2.95 21.19 22.54
CA PRO A 799 -3.65 22.38 22.07
C PRO A 799 -2.66 23.36 21.42
N TYR A 800 -3.05 23.91 20.28
CA TYR A 800 -2.32 24.90 19.50
C TYR A 800 -3.21 26.14 19.33
N LEU A 801 -2.70 27.31 19.69
CA LEU A 801 -3.39 28.59 19.47
C LEU A 801 -2.90 29.23 18.19
N ALA A 802 -3.78 29.87 17.42
CA ALA A 802 -3.41 30.54 16.18
C ALA A 802 -2.60 31.80 16.41
N SER A 803 -3.11 32.71 17.23
CA SER A 803 -2.35 33.83 17.77
C SER A 803 -3.08 34.41 18.98
N LEU A 804 -2.34 35.15 19.82
CA LEU A 804 -2.95 35.91 20.91
C LEU A 804 -3.90 37.01 20.40
N ALA A 805 -3.64 37.56 19.22
CA ALA A 805 -4.51 38.56 18.59
C ALA A 805 -5.83 37.93 18.13
N ALA A 806 -5.79 36.76 17.48
CA ALA A 806 -7.00 36.06 17.04
C ALA A 806 -7.89 35.62 18.22
N ALA A 807 -7.29 35.25 19.36
CA ALA A 807 -8.04 34.99 20.59
C ALA A 807 -8.64 36.28 21.19
N ALA A 808 -7.87 37.38 21.20
CA ALA A 808 -8.32 38.67 21.73
C ALA A 808 -9.44 39.31 20.88
N ASP A 809 -9.44 39.11 19.56
CA ASP A 809 -10.47 39.62 18.63
C ASP A 809 -11.86 39.04 18.93
N VAL A 810 -11.91 37.85 19.53
CA VAL A 810 -13.15 37.21 20.02
C VAL A 810 -13.35 37.37 21.53
N GLY A 811 -12.55 38.23 22.17
CA GLY A 811 -12.67 38.56 23.60
C GLY A 811 -12.14 37.49 24.56
N LEU A 812 -11.31 36.56 24.08
CA LEU A 812 -10.73 35.49 24.90
C LEU A 812 -9.27 35.83 25.27
N ASP A 813 -8.93 35.68 26.55
CA ASP A 813 -7.52 35.65 26.95
C ASP A 813 -6.88 34.29 26.63
N GLU A 814 -5.55 34.23 26.68
CA GLU A 814 -4.77 33.03 26.34
C GLU A 814 -5.18 31.80 27.17
N ASN A 815 -5.43 31.98 28.47
CA ASN A 815 -5.78 30.87 29.36
C ASN A 815 -7.17 30.33 29.04
N THR A 816 -8.12 31.21 28.74
CA THR A 816 -9.48 30.82 28.36
C THR A 816 -9.49 30.10 27.00
N ALA A 817 -8.72 30.59 26.03
CA ALA A 817 -8.60 29.93 24.73
C ALA A 817 -7.90 28.54 24.82
N ARG A 818 -6.85 28.41 25.64
CA ARG A 818 -6.20 27.10 25.90
C ARG A 818 -7.13 26.15 26.63
N TRP A 819 -7.86 26.64 27.63
CA TRP A 819 -8.84 25.84 28.34
C TRP A 819 -9.94 25.34 27.41
N ALA A 820 -10.47 26.19 26.52
CA ALA A 820 -11.45 25.81 25.50
C ALA A 820 -10.97 24.62 24.63
N LEU A 821 -9.71 24.65 24.18
CA LEU A 821 -9.09 23.57 23.41
C LEU A 821 -8.88 22.30 24.25
N ILE A 822 -8.43 22.42 25.50
CA ILE A 822 -8.27 21.28 26.42
C ILE A 822 -9.62 20.63 26.70
N ARG A 823 -10.65 21.45 26.98
CA ARG A 823 -12.03 21.02 27.21
C ARG A 823 -12.55 20.19 26.03
N ALA A 824 -12.35 20.68 24.82
CA ALA A 824 -12.67 19.97 23.60
C ALA A 824 -11.94 18.62 23.47
N GLY A 825 -10.64 18.61 23.78
CA GLY A 825 -9.83 17.40 23.81
C GLY A 825 -10.31 16.36 24.82
N ILE A 826 -10.70 16.78 26.03
CA ILE A 826 -11.24 15.90 27.07
C ILE A 826 -12.56 15.28 26.61
N ILE A 827 -13.49 16.10 26.12
CA ILE A 827 -14.80 15.65 25.63
C ILE A 827 -14.64 14.52 24.60
N ARG A 828 -13.77 14.74 23.60
CA ARG A 828 -13.50 13.72 22.57
C ARG A 828 -12.77 12.49 23.14
N ALA A 829 -11.74 12.69 23.96
CA ALA A 829 -10.96 11.59 24.54
C ALA A 829 -11.85 10.66 25.37
N VAL A 830 -12.69 11.23 26.24
CA VAL A 830 -13.60 10.48 27.11
C VAL A 830 -14.69 9.79 26.30
N ALA A 831 -15.30 10.48 25.32
CA ALA A 831 -16.32 9.89 24.43
C ALA A 831 -15.82 8.66 23.67
N SER A 832 -14.51 8.58 23.45
CA SER A 832 -13.84 7.47 22.79
C SER A 832 -13.37 6.34 23.73
N GLY A 833 -13.72 6.40 25.02
CA GLY A 833 -13.38 5.37 26.00
C GLY A 833 -11.94 5.46 26.55
N ALA A 834 -11.30 6.64 26.49
CA ALA A 834 -10.03 6.82 27.18
C ALA A 834 -10.18 6.61 28.69
N THR A 835 -9.16 6.03 29.32
CA THR A 835 -9.06 5.86 30.78
C THR A 835 -8.14 6.89 31.41
N ALA A 836 -7.35 7.62 30.61
CA ALA A 836 -6.56 8.74 31.10
C ALA A 836 -6.27 9.75 29.99
N VAL A 837 -6.23 11.03 30.37
CA VAL A 837 -5.90 12.16 29.51
C VAL A 837 -4.71 12.90 30.10
N SER A 838 -3.74 13.28 29.26
CA SER A 838 -2.56 14.02 29.69
C SER A 838 -2.38 15.32 28.92
N TYR A 839 -1.90 16.36 29.58
CA TYR A 839 -1.58 17.65 28.99
C TYR A 839 -0.21 18.11 29.49
N ALA A 840 0.65 18.52 28.56
CA ALA A 840 1.99 19.01 28.86
C ALA A 840 2.01 20.54 28.73
N PHE A 841 2.49 21.23 29.77
CA PHE A 841 2.41 22.69 29.86
C PHE A 841 3.66 23.34 30.45
N SER A 842 3.88 24.63 30.15
CA SER A 842 4.97 25.43 30.72
C SER A 842 4.44 26.25 31.92
N PRO A 843 5.12 26.26 33.08
CA PRO A 843 4.72 27.07 34.24
C PRO A 843 4.80 28.57 33.98
N GLU A 844 5.69 28.99 33.09
CA GLU A 844 5.87 30.39 32.73
C GLU A 844 4.65 30.84 31.91
N GLY A 845 3.74 31.59 32.55
CA GLY A 845 2.55 32.17 31.92
C GLY A 845 1.24 31.40 32.11
N GLN A 846 1.26 30.12 32.53
CA GLN A 846 0.04 29.28 32.64
C GLN A 846 -0.35 28.92 34.09
N GLY A 847 0.06 29.75 35.07
CA GLY A 847 -0.22 29.51 36.49
C GLY A 847 -1.71 29.44 36.83
N GLN A 848 -2.52 30.35 36.25
CA GLN A 848 -3.98 30.34 36.43
C GLN A 848 -4.63 29.12 35.77
N LEU A 849 -4.22 28.76 34.54
CA LEU A 849 -4.71 27.57 33.85
C LEU A 849 -4.40 26.29 34.65
N ARG A 850 -3.21 26.21 35.26
CA ARG A 850 -2.85 25.10 36.14
C ARG A 850 -3.80 24.96 37.32
N GLU A 851 -4.08 26.05 38.04
CA GLU A 851 -5.01 26.02 39.18
C GLU A 851 -6.41 25.55 38.74
N SER A 852 -6.88 26.00 37.57
CA SER A 852 -8.13 25.52 36.98
C SER A 852 -8.10 24.02 36.67
N LEU A 853 -7.01 23.52 36.08
CA LEU A 853 -6.82 22.09 35.77
C LEU A 853 -6.78 21.23 37.04
N GLU A 854 -6.08 21.66 38.09
CA GLU A 854 -6.01 20.95 39.38
C GLU A 854 -7.39 20.83 40.03
N ARG A 855 -8.23 21.87 39.94
CA ARG A 855 -9.60 21.85 40.48
C ARG A 855 -10.54 20.88 39.75
N VAL A 856 -10.32 20.60 38.46
CA VAL A 856 -11.08 19.58 37.71
C VAL A 856 -10.44 18.17 37.77
N GLY A 857 -9.46 17.97 38.66
CA GLY A 857 -8.90 16.65 38.96
C GLY A 857 -7.62 16.28 38.18
N PHE A 858 -7.02 17.20 37.41
CA PHE A 858 -5.70 16.94 36.86
C PHE A 858 -4.64 16.96 37.96
N ARG A 859 -3.74 15.98 37.95
CA ARG A 859 -2.62 15.91 38.88
C ARG A 859 -1.30 15.97 38.12
N VAL A 860 -0.33 16.68 38.67
CA VAL A 860 1.04 16.64 38.14
C VAL A 860 1.58 15.23 38.35
N LYS A 861 1.89 14.52 37.27
CA LYS A 861 2.52 13.18 37.34
C LYS A 861 3.99 13.20 37.01
N LYS A 862 4.44 14.14 36.18
CA LYS A 862 5.84 14.20 35.73
C LYS A 862 6.30 15.64 35.54
N ARG A 863 7.56 15.91 35.87
CA ARG A 863 8.21 17.19 35.61
C ARG A 863 9.43 16.94 34.74
N GLU A 864 9.43 17.49 33.53
CA GLU A 864 10.52 17.35 32.58
C GLU A 864 11.26 18.69 32.43
N MET A 865 12.59 18.64 32.43
CA MET A 865 13.41 19.74 31.95
C MET A 865 13.82 19.48 30.52
N VAL A 866 13.69 20.51 29.68
CA VAL A 866 14.03 20.46 28.27
C VAL A 866 15.36 21.16 28.05
N PHE A 867 16.36 20.41 27.56
CA PHE A 867 17.66 20.97 27.16
C PHE A 867 17.81 20.89 25.65
N GLY A 868 18.14 21.99 25.00
CA GLY A 868 18.53 22.00 23.59
C GLY A 868 20.02 21.74 23.47
N MET A 869 20.42 20.71 22.73
CA MET A 869 21.82 20.37 22.49
C MET A 869 22.14 20.31 21.00
N ASP A 870 23.27 20.90 20.62
CA ASP A 870 23.86 20.71 19.29
C ASP A 870 24.47 19.30 19.19
N MET A 871 24.06 18.55 18.18
CA MET A 871 24.39 17.13 18.02
C MET A 871 25.89 16.90 17.75
N ALA A 872 26.51 17.70 16.88
CA ALA A 872 27.93 17.58 16.54
C ALA A 872 28.83 18.01 17.71
N ALA A 873 28.44 19.08 18.40
CA ALA A 873 29.14 19.58 19.57
C ALA A 873 29.07 18.60 20.75
N THR A 874 27.95 17.89 20.92
CA THR A 874 27.75 16.90 22.00
C THR A 874 28.62 15.67 21.81
N ARG A 875 28.65 15.09 20.60
CA ARG A 875 29.57 13.99 20.23
C ARG A 875 31.02 14.36 20.51
N ASP A 876 31.47 15.49 19.96
CA ASP A 876 32.88 15.92 20.11
C ASP A 876 33.23 16.26 21.57
N ARG A 877 32.25 16.67 22.38
CA ARG A 877 32.43 16.96 23.80
C ARG A 877 32.46 15.68 24.65
N CYS A 878 31.67 14.65 24.33
CA CYS A 878 31.78 13.32 24.93
C CYS A 878 33.17 12.71 24.71
N LEU A 879 33.69 12.77 23.47
CA LEU A 879 35.06 12.34 23.15
C LEU A 879 36.12 13.11 23.96
N ARG A 880 35.96 14.43 24.15
CA ARG A 880 36.85 15.23 25.01
C ARG A 880 36.73 14.91 26.50
N VAL A 881 35.57 14.45 26.97
CA VAL A 881 35.39 14.00 28.37
C VAL A 881 36.07 12.66 28.59
N VAL A 882 35.97 11.72 27.62
CA VAL A 882 36.72 10.46 27.62
C VAL A 882 38.22 10.74 27.80
N GLU A 883 38.75 11.65 26.99
CA GLU A 883 40.18 11.98 27.03
C GLU A 883 40.60 12.63 28.36
N ARG A 884 39.73 13.48 28.94
CA ARG A 884 39.98 14.10 30.26
C ARG A 884 39.90 13.12 31.42
N CYS A 885 38.99 12.15 31.35
CA CYS A 885 38.84 11.11 32.36
C CYS A 885 39.98 10.08 32.28
N ARG A 886 40.46 9.78 31.07
CA ARG A 886 41.68 9.01 30.81
C ARG A 886 42.91 9.70 31.42
N GLN A 887 43.08 11.00 31.20
CA GLN A 887 44.15 11.80 31.82
C GLN A 887 44.09 11.84 33.36
N ARG A 888 42.92 11.61 33.95
CA ARG A 888 42.71 11.59 35.41
C ARG A 888 42.72 10.17 35.99
N GLN A 889 42.99 9.14 35.19
CA GLN A 889 42.96 7.71 35.57
C GLN A 889 41.64 7.27 36.22
N VAL A 890 40.53 7.91 35.84
CA VAL A 890 39.18 7.56 36.35
C VAL A 890 38.55 6.42 35.54
N ILE A 891 39.11 6.14 34.35
CA ILE A 891 38.64 5.11 33.42
C ILE A 891 39.81 4.17 33.13
N PRO A 892 39.59 2.84 33.09
CA PRO A 892 40.61 1.89 32.69
C PRO A 892 41.20 2.20 31.30
N ASP A 893 42.51 1.99 31.12
CA ASP A 893 43.24 2.33 29.89
C ASP A 893 42.79 1.50 28.67
N ASP A 894 42.17 0.35 28.90
CA ASP A 894 41.64 -0.58 27.89
C ASP A 894 40.25 -0.19 27.37
N VAL A 895 39.70 0.94 27.80
CA VAL A 895 38.40 1.45 27.34
C VAL A 895 38.52 2.26 26.06
N ARG A 896 37.69 1.92 25.06
CA ARG A 896 37.60 2.59 23.76
C ARG A 896 36.14 2.96 23.45
N VAL A 897 35.92 4.12 22.85
CA VAL A 897 34.60 4.51 22.29
C VAL A 897 34.74 4.46 20.78
N VAL A 898 33.88 3.68 20.13
CA VAL A 898 33.97 3.43 18.69
C VAL A 898 32.59 3.53 18.04
N SER A 899 32.55 3.80 16.74
CA SER A 899 31.30 3.80 15.97
C SER A 899 30.85 2.36 15.73
N PHE A 900 29.55 2.17 15.46
CA PHE A 900 29.03 0.87 15.00
C PHE A 900 29.76 0.38 13.74
N ARG A 901 30.34 1.27 12.92
CA ARG A 901 31.17 0.89 11.76
C ARG A 901 32.43 0.12 12.12
N ASP A 902 32.94 0.35 13.32
CA ASP A 902 34.21 -0.19 13.78
C ASP A 902 34.03 -1.52 14.54
N VAL A 903 32.79 -2.00 14.70
CA VAL A 903 32.45 -3.22 15.43
C VAL A 903 31.52 -4.10 14.58
N PRO A 904 31.75 -5.41 14.47
CA PRO A 904 30.87 -6.28 13.70
C PRO A 904 29.42 -6.19 14.20
N MET A 905 28.49 -5.84 13.30
CA MET A 905 27.09 -5.56 13.66
C MET A 905 26.43 -6.71 14.42
N HIS A 906 26.75 -7.97 14.12
CA HIS A 906 26.20 -9.12 14.85
C HIS A 906 26.57 -9.11 16.35
N LYS A 907 27.75 -8.60 16.73
CA LYS A 907 28.15 -8.44 18.14
C LYS A 907 27.39 -7.31 18.81
N VAL A 908 27.18 -6.22 18.08
CA VAL A 908 26.38 -5.09 18.57
C VAL A 908 24.94 -5.52 18.79
N ASP A 909 24.33 -6.18 17.80
CA ASP A 909 22.97 -6.69 17.90
C ASP A 909 22.81 -7.71 19.02
N GLN A 910 23.72 -8.68 19.13
CA GLN A 910 23.74 -9.65 20.23
C GLN A 910 23.86 -8.97 21.61
N PHE A 911 24.67 -7.92 21.74
CA PHE A 911 24.77 -7.14 22.96
C PHE A 911 23.42 -6.50 23.32
N PHE A 912 22.77 -5.85 22.36
CA PHE A 912 21.46 -5.22 22.58
C PHE A 912 20.33 -6.23 22.79
N GLN A 913 20.40 -7.44 22.22
CA GLN A 913 19.44 -8.52 22.46
C GLN A 913 19.41 -8.97 23.93
N GLY A 914 20.50 -8.74 24.67
CA GLY A 914 20.53 -8.94 26.12
C GLY A 914 19.66 -7.97 26.92
N PHE A 915 19.23 -6.86 26.30
CA PHE A 915 18.44 -5.79 26.93
C PHE A 915 17.07 -5.56 26.27
N PHE A 916 16.93 -5.90 24.99
CA PHE A 916 15.74 -5.67 24.18
C PHE A 916 15.45 -6.91 23.32
N ASP A 917 14.21 -7.39 23.32
CA ASP A 917 13.81 -8.64 22.64
C ASP A 917 14.10 -8.63 21.12
N ASP A 918 14.21 -7.45 20.51
CA ASP A 918 14.50 -7.21 19.09
C ASP A 918 15.86 -6.52 18.84
N GLY A 919 16.81 -6.63 19.77
CA GLY A 919 18.20 -6.21 19.56
C GLY A 919 18.38 -4.70 19.34
N VAL A 920 19.03 -4.31 18.24
CA VAL A 920 19.15 -2.88 17.87
C VAL A 920 17.85 -2.27 17.32
N GLY A 921 16.81 -3.07 17.05
CA GLY A 921 15.48 -2.62 16.63
C GLY A 921 14.99 -3.16 15.29
N PRO A 922 13.80 -2.73 14.84
CA PRO A 922 13.07 -3.34 13.72
C PRO A 922 13.72 -3.00 12.37
N GLY A 923 14.80 -3.70 12.04
CA GLY A 923 15.52 -3.63 10.76
C GLY A 923 16.63 -2.59 10.70
N ARG A 924 17.61 -2.80 9.80
CA ARG A 924 18.69 -1.85 9.50
C ARG A 924 18.21 -0.54 8.86
N LEU A 925 16.94 -0.42 8.50
CA LEU A 925 16.35 0.78 7.95
C LEU A 925 16.33 1.90 8.98
N GLY A 926 17.08 2.96 8.68
CA GLY A 926 17.17 4.13 9.53
C GLY A 926 18.28 4.08 10.57
N LEU A 927 19.03 2.98 10.69
CA LEU A 927 20.19 2.95 11.58
C LEU A 927 21.30 3.88 11.05
N ASP A 928 21.59 4.97 11.76
CA ASP A 928 22.76 5.81 11.44
C ASP A 928 23.99 5.30 12.21
N GLU A 929 24.80 4.49 11.53
CA GLU A 929 26.04 3.94 12.09
C GLU A 929 27.08 5.01 12.44
N ARG A 930 27.04 6.21 11.81
CA ARG A 930 27.98 7.30 12.13
C ARG A 930 27.67 7.96 13.47
N LEU A 931 26.41 7.88 13.89
CA LEU A 931 25.89 8.51 15.11
C LEU A 931 25.58 7.49 16.21
N SER A 932 25.61 6.20 15.89
CA SER A 932 25.54 5.08 16.83
C SER A 932 26.93 4.73 17.37
N LEU A 933 27.07 4.59 18.69
CA LEU A 933 28.35 4.45 19.39
C LEU A 933 28.31 3.26 20.36
N VAL A 934 29.41 2.52 20.45
CA VAL A 934 29.63 1.54 21.52
C VAL A 934 30.89 1.87 22.32
N ILE A 935 30.84 1.54 23.61
CA ILE A 935 31.97 1.58 24.52
C ILE A 935 32.46 0.15 24.67
N LEU A 936 33.72 -0.05 24.33
CA LEU A 936 34.45 -1.30 24.48
C LEU A 936 35.36 -1.22 25.70
N ARG A 937 35.51 -2.33 26.41
CA ARG A 937 36.63 -2.58 27.33
C ARG A 937 37.38 -3.80 26.80
N GLY A 938 38.61 -3.60 26.33
CA GLY A 938 39.23 -4.58 25.43
C GLY A 938 38.40 -4.70 24.15
N ASP A 939 37.89 -5.90 23.87
CA ASP A 939 37.04 -6.21 22.69
C ASP A 939 35.56 -6.48 23.06
N GLU A 940 35.21 -6.36 24.35
CA GLU A 940 33.84 -6.56 24.83
C GLU A 940 33.05 -5.25 24.84
N ILE A 941 31.82 -5.30 24.33
CA ILE A 941 30.88 -4.17 24.42
C ILE A 941 30.34 -4.13 25.84
N ILE A 942 30.62 -3.03 26.54
CA ILE A 942 30.14 -2.81 27.90
C ILE A 942 28.97 -1.82 27.96
N ALA A 943 28.84 -1.01 26.91
CA ALA A 943 27.74 -0.06 26.75
C ALA A 943 27.55 0.33 25.29
N GLY A 944 26.35 0.74 24.87
CA GLY A 944 26.06 1.13 23.50
C GLY A 944 24.85 2.03 23.37
N TYR A 945 24.84 2.85 22.31
CA TYR A 945 23.76 3.74 21.90
C TYR A 945 23.40 3.48 20.43
N VAL A 946 22.11 3.23 20.15
CA VAL A 946 21.54 3.10 18.81
C VAL A 946 20.79 4.36 18.45
N GLY A 947 21.15 4.93 17.31
CA GLY A 947 20.45 6.04 16.68
C GLY A 947 19.67 5.60 15.44
N HIS A 948 18.34 5.80 15.46
CA HIS A 948 17.45 5.54 14.32
C HIS A 948 16.93 6.85 13.71
N VAL A 949 16.93 6.93 12.37
CA VAL A 949 16.48 8.05 11.53
C VAL A 949 15.47 7.52 10.52
N GLN A 950 14.24 8.02 10.56
CA GLN A 950 13.22 7.72 9.55
C GLN A 950 12.62 9.05 9.09
N ASP A 951 12.64 9.32 7.78
CA ASP A 951 12.12 10.56 7.17
C ASP A 951 12.73 11.84 7.79
N ASP A 952 14.05 11.83 8.02
CA ASP A 952 14.81 12.85 8.77
C ASP A 952 14.38 13.04 10.24
N ILE A 953 13.40 12.28 10.74
CA ILE A 953 12.94 12.32 12.12
C ILE A 953 13.59 11.17 12.89
N TRP A 954 14.25 11.50 14.01
CA TRP A 954 14.87 10.48 14.85
C TRP A 954 13.81 9.78 15.70
N ILE A 955 13.77 8.46 15.61
CA ILE A 955 12.85 7.65 16.41
C ILE A 955 13.64 7.04 17.57
N SER A 956 13.13 7.27 18.78
CA SER A 956 13.59 6.80 20.10
C SER A 956 14.95 6.08 20.18
N PRO A 957 15.98 6.68 20.82
CA PRO A 957 17.28 6.01 20.97
C PRO A 957 17.20 4.78 21.87
N ARG A 958 17.93 3.71 21.52
CA ARG A 958 18.16 2.57 22.43
C ARG A 958 19.49 2.73 23.12
N LEU A 959 19.50 2.55 24.43
CA LEU A 959 20.71 2.57 25.23
C LEU A 959 20.80 1.27 26.04
N ALA A 960 21.93 0.58 25.92
CA ALA A 960 22.25 -0.62 26.69
C ALA A 960 23.56 -0.39 27.46
N VAL A 961 23.57 -0.71 28.75
CA VAL A 961 24.76 -0.59 29.62
C VAL A 961 24.73 -1.78 30.58
N LEU A 962 25.81 -2.57 30.64
CA LEU A 962 25.90 -3.69 31.59
C LEU A 962 25.77 -3.17 33.03
N ASP A 963 25.08 -3.92 33.88
CA ASP A 963 24.70 -3.52 35.25
C ASP A 963 25.89 -3.02 36.08
N GLU A 964 27.06 -3.64 35.94
CA GLU A 964 28.28 -3.25 36.65
C GLU A 964 28.84 -1.87 36.27
N TYR A 965 28.44 -1.30 35.12
CA TYR A 965 28.86 0.03 34.66
C TYR A 965 27.74 1.08 34.75
N GLN A 966 26.52 0.71 35.12
CA GLN A 966 25.36 1.63 35.16
C GLN A 966 25.53 2.79 36.14
N ASN A 967 26.23 2.57 37.27
CA ASN A 967 26.53 3.60 38.29
C ASN A 967 27.90 4.28 38.09
N GLY A 968 28.55 4.07 36.93
CA GLY A 968 29.91 4.50 36.64
C GLY A 968 30.02 5.62 35.60
N TRP A 969 31.22 5.77 35.03
CA TRP A 969 31.54 6.77 34.02
C TRP A 969 30.90 6.50 32.63
N ALA A 970 30.38 5.30 32.39
CA ALA A 970 29.85 4.87 31.09
C ALA A 970 28.45 5.45 30.78
N THR A 971 27.54 5.51 31.75
CA THR A 971 26.17 6.04 31.56
C THR A 971 26.14 7.54 31.20
N PRO A 972 26.95 8.42 31.84
CA PRO A 972 27.13 9.81 31.41
C PRO A 972 27.72 9.98 30.01
N MET A 973 28.43 8.98 29.48
CA MET A 973 29.13 9.06 28.18
C MET A 973 28.22 8.84 26.98
N LEU A 974 27.06 8.20 27.17
CA LEU A 974 26.14 7.82 26.10
C LEU A 974 24.85 8.65 26.05
N VAL A 975 24.84 9.81 26.73
CA VAL A 975 23.76 10.81 26.87
C VAL A 975 22.59 10.58 25.90
N GLY A 976 21.55 9.90 26.39
CA GLY A 976 20.37 9.67 25.59
C GLY A 976 19.26 8.81 26.20
N TYR A 977 19.12 8.67 27.52
CA TYR A 977 17.86 8.13 28.05
C TYR A 977 16.82 9.27 28.09
N GLY A 978 15.90 9.27 27.12
CA GLY A 978 14.79 10.25 27.04
C GLY A 978 14.94 11.39 26.03
N ALA A 979 15.76 11.23 24.98
CA ALA A 979 15.85 12.22 23.91
C ALA A 979 14.68 12.11 22.93
N LYS A 980 14.01 13.23 22.62
CA LYS A 980 13.17 13.38 21.43
C LYS A 980 13.84 14.40 20.51
N ALA A 981 14.19 14.00 19.29
CA ALA A 981 14.64 14.98 18.31
C ALA A 981 13.44 15.78 17.79
N GLY A 982 13.68 17.03 17.41
CA GLY A 982 12.75 17.85 16.65
C GLY A 982 13.54 18.70 15.67
N TYR A 983 13.01 18.87 14.46
CA TYR A 983 13.49 19.87 13.52
C TYR A 983 12.90 21.22 13.91
N ASP A 984 13.77 22.19 14.16
CA ASP A 984 13.36 23.59 14.30
C ASP A 984 14.33 24.46 13.50
N SER A 985 13.82 25.27 12.57
CA SER A 985 14.57 26.31 11.85
C SER A 985 15.85 25.90 11.10
N GLY A 986 15.97 24.65 10.62
CA GLY A 986 17.10 24.22 9.78
C GLY A 986 18.42 23.92 10.54
N LEU A 987 18.40 23.88 11.87
CA LEU A 987 19.52 23.46 12.71
C LEU A 987 19.26 22.07 13.33
N ARG A 988 20.28 21.20 13.37
CA ARG A 988 20.20 19.85 13.98
C ARG A 988 20.34 19.92 15.51
N THR A 989 19.27 20.25 16.22
CA THR A 989 19.23 20.28 17.69
C THR A 989 18.45 19.09 18.28
N ILE A 990 18.99 18.45 19.32
CA ILE A 990 18.30 17.42 20.11
C ILE A 990 17.69 18.09 21.35
N HIS A 991 16.40 17.83 21.60
CA HIS A 991 15.73 18.21 22.84
C HIS A 991 15.73 17.02 23.81
N LEU A 992 16.47 17.15 24.90
CA LEU A 992 16.47 16.15 25.98
C LEU A 992 15.35 16.48 26.95
N TYR A 993 14.43 15.53 27.15
CA TYR A 993 13.37 15.61 28.14
C TYR A 993 13.72 14.68 29.30
N ALA A 994 14.08 15.25 30.45
CA ALA A 994 14.48 14.45 31.61
C ALA A 994 13.79 14.92 32.90
N ASP A 995 13.36 13.95 33.70
CA ASP A 995 12.85 14.18 35.04
C ASP A 995 14.01 14.19 36.05
N GLU A 996 14.18 15.27 36.80
CA GLU A 996 15.28 15.44 37.77
C GLU A 996 15.24 14.39 38.88
N SER A 997 14.04 13.92 39.24
CA SER A 997 13.87 12.93 40.30
C SER A 997 14.31 11.53 39.87
N VAL A 998 14.20 11.23 38.57
CA VAL A 998 14.54 9.92 38.01
C VAL A 998 15.97 9.92 37.44
N PHE A 999 16.42 11.05 36.88
CA PHE A 999 17.71 11.17 36.18
C PHE A 999 18.51 12.42 36.60
N PRO A 1000 18.87 12.56 37.89
CA PRO A 1000 19.53 13.77 38.41
C PRO A 1000 20.89 14.06 37.75
N ASP A 1001 21.63 13.02 37.36
CA ASP A 1001 22.93 13.16 36.71
C ASP A 1001 22.82 13.68 35.27
N MET A 1002 21.76 13.33 34.53
CA MET A 1002 21.51 13.86 33.18
C MET A 1002 21.26 15.36 33.19
N ILE A 1003 20.47 15.84 34.16
CA ILE A 1003 20.21 17.27 34.36
C ILE A 1003 21.51 18.01 34.69
N ARG A 1004 22.33 17.44 35.58
CA ARG A 1004 23.63 18.00 35.96
C ARG A 1004 24.59 18.05 34.77
N ILE A 1005 24.57 17.04 33.90
CA ILE A 1005 25.35 17.01 32.66
C ILE A 1005 24.82 18.09 31.70
N GLY A 1006 23.51 18.14 31.42
CA GLY A 1006 22.91 19.12 30.52
C GLY A 1006 23.20 20.58 30.91
N ARG A 1007 23.07 20.91 32.20
CA ARG A 1007 23.43 22.22 32.75
C ARG A 1007 24.93 22.55 32.63
N ARG A 1008 25.82 21.54 32.63
CA ARG A 1008 27.29 21.72 32.52
C ARG A 1008 27.80 21.67 31.07
N THR A 1009 27.12 20.96 30.18
CA THR A 1009 27.56 20.70 28.80
C THR A 1009 27.07 21.74 27.79
N GLY A 1010 26.34 22.77 28.22
CA GLY A 1010 26.14 24.01 27.44
C GLY A 1010 24.86 24.05 26.60
N GLY A 1011 23.91 23.16 26.83
CA GLY A 1011 22.55 23.36 26.32
C GLY A 1011 21.80 24.31 27.24
N LYS A 1012 21.36 25.46 26.73
CA LYS A 1012 20.45 26.36 27.46
C LYS A 1012 19.27 25.51 27.98
N GLU A 1013 18.96 25.56 29.27
CA GLU A 1013 17.67 25.06 29.77
C GLU A 1013 16.61 25.86 29.01
N LEU A 1014 15.93 25.21 28.08
CA LEU A 1014 15.02 25.89 27.15
C LEU A 1014 13.70 26.19 27.83
N ALA A 1015 13.20 25.21 28.62
CA ALA A 1015 11.95 25.31 29.35
C ALA A 1015 11.86 24.20 30.43
N ARG A 1016 10.91 24.39 31.34
CA ARG A 1016 10.38 23.33 32.21
C ARG A 1016 9.00 22.96 31.72
N THR A 1017 8.75 21.67 31.49
CA THR A 1017 7.45 21.16 31.08
C THR A 1017 6.88 20.30 32.18
N TRP A 1018 5.61 20.54 32.51
CA TRP A 1018 4.88 19.80 33.51
C TRP A 1018 3.82 18.97 32.79
N ILE A 1019 3.78 17.67 33.08
CA ILE A 1019 2.77 16.79 32.53
C ILE A 1019 1.74 16.55 33.61
N MET A 1020 0.55 17.08 33.36
CA MET A 1020 -0.62 16.79 34.17
C MET A 1020 -1.40 15.65 33.55
N THR A 1021 -1.97 14.80 34.40
CA THR A 1021 -2.82 13.69 33.98
C THR A 1021 -4.14 13.75 34.73
N LEU A 1022 -5.23 13.62 33.98
CA LEU A 1022 -6.56 13.33 34.47
C LEU A 1022 -6.81 11.83 34.31
N ASP A 1023 -6.93 11.11 35.43
CA ASP A 1023 -7.35 9.72 35.42
C ASP A 1023 -8.89 9.67 35.36
N ILE A 1024 -9.43 8.87 34.45
CA ILE A 1024 -10.87 8.71 34.25
C ILE A 1024 -11.32 7.48 35.04
N VAL A 1025 -11.99 7.72 36.17
CA VAL A 1025 -12.51 6.66 37.06
C VAL A 1025 -14.03 6.51 36.94
N VAL A 1026 -14.72 7.58 36.53
CA VAL A 1026 -16.15 7.55 36.22
C VAL A 1026 -16.36 7.23 34.73
N PRO A 1027 -17.18 6.21 34.39
CA PRO A 1027 -17.55 5.96 33.01
C PRO A 1027 -18.46 7.09 32.49
N TRP A 1028 -18.14 7.64 31.32
CA TRP A 1028 -18.93 8.68 30.68
C TRP A 1028 -20.25 8.12 30.13
N SER A 1029 -21.37 8.52 30.73
CA SER A 1029 -22.71 8.18 30.24
C SER A 1029 -23.08 9.06 29.04
N GLN A 1030 -23.30 8.45 27.88
CA GLN A 1030 -23.55 9.18 26.64
C GLN A 1030 -24.98 9.75 26.52
N PRO A 1031 -25.17 10.85 25.78
CA PRO A 1031 -26.50 11.25 25.30
C PRO A 1031 -27.07 10.16 24.37
N GLY A 1032 -28.21 9.57 24.74
CA GLY A 1032 -29.00 8.71 23.84
C GLY A 1032 -28.68 7.21 23.84
N GLN A 1033 -27.61 6.74 24.48
CA GLN A 1033 -27.44 5.30 24.72
C GLN A 1033 -28.34 4.85 25.87
N LYS A 1034 -29.47 4.20 25.54
CA LYS A 1034 -30.00 3.19 26.47
C LYS A 1034 -28.89 2.16 26.63
N LYS A 1035 -28.45 1.93 27.87
CA LYS A 1035 -27.56 0.80 28.18
C LYS A 1035 -28.14 -0.45 27.48
N PRO A 1036 -27.32 -1.27 26.81
CA PRO A 1036 -27.78 -2.56 26.32
C PRO A 1036 -28.37 -3.40 27.46
#